data_AF-A0A3M8EI27-F1
#
_entry.id   AF-A0A3M8EI27-F1
#
_cell.length_a   1.000
_cell.length_b   1.000
_cell.length_c   1.000
_cell.angle_alpha   90.00
_cell.angle_beta   90.00
_cell.angle_gamma   90.00
#
_symmetry.space_group_name_H-M   'P 1'
#
loop_
_entity.id
_entity.type
_entity.pdbx_description
1 polymer ?
#
loop_
_entity_poly.entity_id
_entity_poly.type
_entity_poly.pdbx_seq_one_letter_code
_entity_poly.pdbx_strand_id
1 'polypeptide(L)'
;MCQTGQLSTRAANCCSMAGLITLYDVVSYFEMGRSFLLLKNSGRKTSGELEMLCKETLSRLEEPKEETPEIDRETEVKDLLENDFYRSINERLISPTELLDYLSPLQKKILEKEYDKLVSSCSDRTARWLRMVDFNDFVNNYLIEENNALMKIRNLGKKAFPELVGFKETFKKVLFRITHSPEEDFPREKLILEKGKWFEEDFVYDYYVRQGHVPMFWILEKELRSDHSRKMDILLNTYPIFEGYRFLTYKELREKYNLSAQRIYQIKNKTFKHFFSAENPLLTNRKEEWAFYKNLIGDEEVLWQDDDRISTLIEQENIHFTRGFVLQVLSLLTDTTHMLLGGLDSPPGKNIMRKNSVLIPIDPAFAFNFNRFISDVRYLISINQARILSDFESYILRSPGWLKYKEEILEGVIKVASEILEHEFGLATVSGKVITPPPPVLPKHPSDVIYEILKQQGTPMHIDDLFTEFKKILPGHKYTSSKQLRPLLYQHDLITHKGRKSMYMLKEWKHIKSGTIRETIIEFLNGHDRPRAVREITNHVLQYFPETNINSIRTSMIKDSKKRFKQYKNGCFGLSDKTYPDKTGDPATLGISNNPFDERLSDLEKFISQHWHFPFSVSTDQNEMSLYRWWRLQCVHFDKLTQGQKTEVERIKNQYAGLDTEKKVYEWNNRYNILIGFLLTNQRMPSPDSRGLEKLLHEWYLRATSDFNRKNGLSDEQRRKYMDIEKMAKIEYSSPSS
;
A
#
# COMPACT_ATOMS: atom_id res chain seq x y z
N MET A 1 -68.77 -7.42 86.81
CA MET A 1 -68.62 -6.56 85.61
C MET A 1 -69.56 -5.35 85.61
N CYS A 2 -70.87 -5.47 85.92
CA CYS A 2 -71.70 -4.27 86.18
C CYS A 2 -71.28 -3.49 87.43
N GLN A 3 -70.87 -4.18 88.50
CA GLN A 3 -70.47 -3.56 89.77
C GLN A 3 -69.13 -2.79 89.70
N THR A 4 -68.32 -3.00 88.65
CA THR A 4 -67.02 -2.33 88.47
C THR A 4 -67.11 -1.06 87.62
N GLY A 5 -68.30 -0.70 87.10
CA GLY A 5 -68.52 0.51 86.30
C GLY A 5 -67.90 0.49 84.89
N GLN A 6 -67.30 -0.62 84.48
CA GLN A 6 -66.55 -0.76 83.22
C GLN A 6 -67.41 -1.15 82.01
N LEU A 7 -68.67 -1.55 82.23
CA LEU A 7 -69.61 -1.91 81.17
C LEU A 7 -70.99 -1.33 81.46
N SER A 8 -71.70 -0.94 80.41
CA SER A 8 -73.10 -0.56 80.44
C SER A 8 -73.97 -1.73 80.89
N THR A 9 -75.09 -1.43 81.56
CA THR A 9 -76.06 -2.44 82.00
C THR A 9 -76.53 -3.33 80.85
N ARG A 10 -76.59 -2.78 79.63
CA ARG A 10 -76.94 -3.53 78.43
C ARG A 10 -75.84 -4.50 78.01
N ALA A 11 -74.58 -4.08 78.00
CA ALA A 11 -73.44 -4.94 77.67
C ALA A 11 -73.28 -6.11 78.65
N ALA A 12 -73.39 -5.84 79.95
CA ALA A 12 -73.32 -6.88 80.97
C ALA A 12 -74.47 -7.90 80.87
N ASN A 13 -75.70 -7.45 80.57
CA ASN A 13 -76.82 -8.35 80.36
C ASN A 13 -76.64 -9.21 79.10
N CYS A 14 -76.09 -8.65 78.02
CA CYS A 14 -75.75 -9.41 76.80
C CYS A 14 -74.71 -10.50 77.08
N CYS A 15 -73.65 -10.19 77.81
CA CYS A 15 -72.63 -11.16 78.22
C CYS A 15 -73.21 -12.26 79.12
N SER A 16 -74.03 -11.89 80.12
CA SER A 16 -74.66 -12.86 81.01
C SER A 16 -75.62 -13.81 80.29
N MET A 17 -76.44 -13.32 79.35
CA MET A 17 -77.31 -14.17 78.52
C MET A 17 -76.52 -15.10 77.59
N ALA A 18 -75.29 -14.73 77.21
CA ALA A 18 -74.40 -15.53 76.38
C ALA A 18 -73.50 -16.48 77.18
N GLY A 19 -73.63 -16.52 78.51
CA GLY A 19 -72.78 -17.33 79.39
C GLY A 19 -71.37 -16.78 79.59
N LEU A 20 -71.10 -15.53 79.20
CA LEU A 20 -69.82 -14.84 79.40
C LEU A 20 -69.88 -14.10 80.74
N ILE A 21 -69.58 -14.81 81.83
CA ILE A 21 -69.87 -14.34 83.20
C ILE A 21 -68.68 -13.55 83.77
N THR A 22 -67.46 -13.90 83.36
CA THR A 22 -66.21 -13.29 83.84
C THR A 22 -65.53 -12.45 82.76
N LEU A 23 -64.62 -11.56 83.16
CA LEU A 23 -63.79 -10.79 82.22
C LEU A 23 -62.96 -11.72 81.33
N TYR A 24 -62.47 -12.82 81.90
CA TYR A 24 -61.74 -13.85 81.18
C TYR A 24 -62.59 -14.49 80.07
N ASP A 25 -63.86 -14.79 80.34
CA ASP A 25 -64.76 -15.38 79.33
C ASP A 25 -64.99 -14.42 78.16
N VAL A 26 -65.14 -13.12 78.46
CA VAL A 26 -65.34 -12.08 77.45
C VAL A 26 -64.09 -11.90 76.60
N VAL A 27 -62.90 -11.80 77.21
CA VAL A 27 -61.62 -11.68 76.50
C VAL A 27 -61.32 -12.94 75.67
N SER A 28 -61.53 -14.13 76.23
CA SER A 28 -61.35 -15.40 75.51
C SER A 28 -62.27 -15.50 74.28
N TYR A 29 -63.52 -15.05 74.40
CA TYR A 29 -64.47 -15.01 73.28
C TYR A 29 -63.95 -14.09 72.16
N PHE A 30 -63.33 -12.96 72.51
CA PHE A 30 -62.73 -12.02 71.57
C PHE A 30 -61.44 -12.56 70.91
N GLU A 31 -60.53 -13.14 71.68
CA GLU A 31 -59.27 -13.73 71.18
C GLU A 31 -59.51 -14.93 70.25
N MET A 32 -60.60 -15.68 70.45
CA MET A 32 -61.05 -16.72 69.51
C MET A 32 -61.60 -16.16 68.17
N GLY A 33 -61.50 -14.86 67.94
CA GLY A 33 -61.92 -14.18 66.70
C GLY A 33 -63.44 -14.08 66.54
N ARG A 34 -64.22 -14.25 67.62
CA ARG A 34 -65.69 -14.19 67.57
C ARG A 34 -66.18 -12.76 67.73
N SER A 35 -67.21 -12.39 66.98
CA SER A 35 -67.79 -11.04 67.02
C SER A 35 -68.90 -10.93 68.06
N PHE A 36 -68.83 -9.91 68.93
CA PHE A 36 -69.88 -9.63 69.91
C PHE A 36 -71.19 -9.12 69.29
N LEU A 37 -71.21 -8.77 68.00
CA LEU A 37 -72.45 -8.48 67.25
C LEU A 37 -73.36 -9.70 67.14
N LEU A 38 -72.80 -10.90 67.25
CA LEU A 38 -73.55 -12.15 67.16
C LEU A 38 -74.23 -12.53 68.49
N LEU A 39 -73.97 -11.79 69.57
CA LEU A 39 -74.63 -11.99 70.85
C LEU A 39 -76.06 -11.46 70.82
N LYS A 40 -76.99 -12.21 71.42
CA LYS A 40 -78.39 -11.82 71.51
C LYS A 40 -78.52 -10.46 72.20
N ASN A 41 -79.23 -9.53 71.55
CA ASN A 41 -79.45 -8.14 72.00
C ASN A 41 -78.23 -7.19 71.99
N SER A 42 -77.08 -7.65 71.48
CA SER A 42 -75.87 -6.85 71.30
C SER A 42 -75.92 -6.06 69.99
N GLY A 43 -76.20 -4.75 70.08
CA GLY A 43 -76.11 -3.83 68.94
C GLY A 43 -74.69 -3.30 68.74
N ARG A 44 -74.45 -2.55 67.66
CA ARG A 44 -73.10 -2.00 67.34
C ARG A 44 -72.42 -1.27 68.50
N LYS A 45 -73.18 -0.47 69.27
CA LYS A 45 -72.64 0.22 70.45
C LYS A 45 -72.17 -0.75 71.54
N THR A 46 -72.95 -1.79 71.81
CA THR A 46 -72.62 -2.81 72.82
C THR A 46 -71.45 -3.69 72.36
N SER A 47 -71.40 -4.07 71.08
CA SER A 47 -70.24 -4.78 70.53
C SER A 47 -68.98 -3.94 70.64
N GLY A 48 -69.01 -2.67 70.21
CA GLY A 48 -67.85 -1.79 70.28
C GLY A 48 -67.36 -1.55 71.71
N GLU A 49 -68.27 -1.46 72.68
CA GLU A 49 -67.95 -1.35 74.10
C GLU A 49 -67.20 -2.60 74.62
N LEU A 50 -67.66 -3.80 74.25
CA LEU A 50 -67.02 -5.06 74.65
C LEU A 50 -65.66 -5.29 73.96
N GLU A 51 -65.54 -4.94 72.68
CA GLU A 51 -64.26 -5.00 71.95
C GLU A 51 -63.23 -4.03 72.54
N MET A 52 -63.66 -2.84 72.94
CA MET A 52 -62.79 -1.85 73.59
C MET A 52 -62.29 -2.35 74.94
N LEU A 53 -63.19 -2.94 75.75
CA LEU A 53 -62.82 -3.57 77.02
C LEU A 53 -61.78 -4.69 76.82
N CYS A 54 -61.94 -5.53 75.79
CA CYS A 54 -60.98 -6.60 75.51
C CYS A 54 -59.62 -6.05 75.10
N LYS A 55 -59.59 -5.05 74.21
CA LYS A 55 -58.35 -4.39 73.78
C LYS A 55 -57.61 -3.72 74.95
N GLU A 56 -58.35 -3.02 75.81
CA GLU A 56 -57.78 -2.37 76.99
C GLU A 56 -57.24 -3.40 78.00
N THR A 57 -57.96 -4.52 78.18
CA THR A 57 -57.54 -5.60 79.08
C THR A 57 -56.29 -6.32 78.55
N LEU A 58 -56.24 -6.62 77.26
CA LEU A 58 -55.07 -7.25 76.61
C LEU A 58 -53.84 -6.32 76.65
N SER A 59 -54.04 -5.02 76.39
CA SER A 59 -52.95 -4.02 76.49
C SER A 59 -52.37 -3.85 77.90
N ARG A 60 -53.13 -4.23 78.94
CA ARG A 60 -52.67 -4.21 80.34
C ARG A 60 -52.02 -5.52 80.80
N LEU A 61 -52.23 -6.61 80.07
CA LEU A 61 -51.61 -7.92 80.31
C LEU A 61 -50.29 -8.10 79.55
N GLU A 62 -50.00 -7.22 78.58
CA GLU A 62 -48.66 -7.04 78.04
C GLU A 62 -47.78 -6.35 79.08
N GLU A 63 -47.19 -7.12 80.00
CA GLU A 63 -46.01 -6.66 80.74
C GLU A 63 -44.91 -6.27 79.74
N PRO A 64 -44.08 -5.24 80.04
CA PRO A 64 -43.03 -4.81 79.13
C PRO A 64 -42.07 -5.97 78.94
N LYS A 65 -42.07 -6.55 77.74
CA LYS A 65 -40.97 -7.40 77.32
C LYS A 65 -39.73 -6.53 77.36
N GLU A 66 -38.78 -6.88 78.23
CA GLU A 66 -37.38 -6.54 77.98
C GLU A 66 -37.07 -7.07 76.58
N GLU A 67 -36.96 -6.16 75.62
CA GLU A 67 -36.29 -6.41 74.36
C GLU A 67 -34.83 -6.72 74.71
N THR A 68 -34.50 -8.00 74.89
CA THR A 68 -33.17 -8.45 74.51
C THR A 68 -33.00 -8.04 73.05
N PRO A 69 -31.98 -7.23 72.70
CA PRO A 69 -31.78 -6.90 71.31
C PRO A 69 -31.57 -8.22 70.58
N GLU A 70 -32.45 -8.51 69.64
CA GLU A 70 -32.19 -9.49 68.61
C GLU A 70 -31.01 -8.91 67.84
N ILE A 71 -29.78 -9.22 68.30
CA ILE A 71 -28.58 -8.86 67.57
C ILE A 71 -28.72 -9.65 66.28
N ASP A 72 -29.05 -8.91 65.23
CA ASP A 72 -29.00 -9.39 63.86
C ASP A 72 -27.69 -10.17 63.69
N ARG A 73 -27.80 -11.46 63.35
CA ARG A 73 -26.66 -12.37 63.24
C ARG A 73 -25.60 -11.80 62.29
N GLU A 74 -25.99 -11.02 61.28
CA GLU A 74 -25.05 -10.31 60.40
C GLU A 74 -24.22 -9.27 61.17
N THR A 75 -24.84 -8.53 62.09
CA THR A 75 -24.17 -7.56 62.97
C THR A 75 -23.22 -8.25 63.96
N GLU A 76 -23.61 -9.41 64.51
CA GLU A 76 -22.75 -10.22 65.38
C GLU A 76 -21.52 -10.77 64.62
N VAL A 77 -21.75 -11.36 63.44
CA VAL A 77 -20.67 -11.89 62.58
C VAL A 77 -19.70 -10.79 62.19
N LYS A 78 -20.20 -9.59 61.88
CA LYS A 78 -19.38 -8.41 61.59
C LYS A 78 -18.49 -8.04 62.78
N ASP A 79 -19.06 -7.90 63.98
CA ASP A 79 -18.29 -7.56 65.19
C ASP A 79 -17.20 -8.62 65.49
N LEU A 80 -17.56 -9.91 65.39
CA LEU A 80 -16.65 -11.04 65.56
C LEU A 80 -15.50 -11.04 64.55
N LEU A 81 -15.73 -10.59 63.32
CA LEU A 81 -14.71 -10.54 62.27
C LEU A 81 -13.83 -9.29 62.33
N GLU A 82 -14.37 -8.16 62.80
CA GLU A 82 -13.64 -6.89 62.91
C GLU A 82 -12.82 -6.78 64.20
N ASN A 83 -13.32 -7.31 65.32
CA ASN A 83 -12.70 -7.14 66.63
C ASN A 83 -11.99 -8.39 67.15
N ASP A 84 -12.49 -9.59 66.81
CA ASP A 84 -12.06 -10.86 67.41
C ASP A 84 -11.68 -11.95 66.37
N PHE A 85 -11.29 -11.56 65.15
CA PHE A 85 -11.10 -12.44 63.99
C PHE A 85 -10.47 -13.82 64.26
N TYR A 86 -9.28 -13.86 64.88
CA TYR A 86 -8.56 -15.12 65.10
C TYR A 86 -9.30 -16.04 66.07
N ARG A 87 -9.97 -15.47 67.08
CA ARG A 87 -10.80 -16.21 68.00
C ARG A 87 -12.01 -16.78 67.27
N SER A 88 -12.68 -15.94 66.48
CA SER A 88 -13.86 -16.31 65.68
C SER A 88 -13.58 -17.49 64.75
N ILE A 89 -12.42 -17.51 64.09
CA ILE A 89 -12.00 -18.62 63.22
C ILE A 89 -11.54 -19.85 64.02
N ASN A 90 -10.74 -19.69 65.08
CA ASN A 90 -10.16 -20.85 65.78
C ASN A 90 -11.17 -21.55 66.71
N GLU A 91 -12.09 -20.80 67.32
CA GLU A 91 -13.17 -21.32 68.17
C GLU A 91 -14.43 -21.67 67.36
N ARG A 92 -14.40 -21.47 66.04
CA ARG A 92 -15.51 -21.79 65.11
C ARG A 92 -16.81 -21.06 65.47
N LEU A 93 -16.70 -19.80 65.88
CA LEU A 93 -17.84 -18.93 66.24
C LEU A 93 -18.64 -18.49 65.00
N ILE A 94 -18.04 -18.64 63.81
CA ILE A 94 -18.64 -18.38 62.51
C ILE A 94 -18.48 -19.61 61.60
N SER A 95 -19.44 -19.80 60.72
CA SER A 95 -19.40 -20.80 59.65
C SER A 95 -18.61 -20.31 58.44
N PRO A 96 -18.12 -21.22 57.57
CA PRO A 96 -17.48 -20.84 56.32
C PRO A 96 -18.39 -20.00 55.40
N THR A 97 -19.69 -20.28 55.41
CA THR A 97 -20.69 -19.52 54.64
C THR A 97 -20.80 -18.10 55.15
N GLU A 98 -20.95 -17.89 56.47
CA GLU A 98 -20.99 -16.55 57.07
C GLU A 98 -19.71 -15.75 56.82
N LEU A 99 -18.54 -16.42 56.90
CA LEU A 99 -17.27 -15.81 56.55
C LEU A 99 -17.24 -15.34 55.10
N LEU A 100 -17.67 -16.20 54.17
CA LEU A 100 -17.73 -15.82 52.77
C LEU A 100 -18.77 -14.71 52.56
N ASP A 101 -19.95 -14.77 53.15
CA ASP A 101 -21.01 -13.77 52.96
C ASP A 101 -20.60 -12.38 53.48
N TYR A 102 -19.77 -12.32 54.52
CA TYR A 102 -19.17 -11.07 54.99
C TYR A 102 -18.22 -10.41 53.96
N LEU A 103 -17.47 -11.20 53.19
CA LEU A 103 -16.51 -10.68 52.23
C LEU A 103 -17.20 -10.08 50.99
N SER A 104 -16.75 -8.89 50.59
CA SER A 104 -17.16 -8.30 49.32
C SER A 104 -16.73 -9.17 48.13
N PRO A 105 -17.38 -9.05 46.95
CA PRO A 105 -16.94 -9.74 45.74
C PRO A 105 -15.45 -9.50 45.41
N LEU A 106 -14.92 -8.30 45.71
CA LEU A 106 -13.52 -7.94 45.56
C LEU A 106 -12.62 -8.72 46.52
N GLN A 107 -12.94 -8.69 47.80
CA GLN A 107 -12.19 -9.41 48.82
C GLN A 107 -12.16 -10.93 48.56
N LYS A 108 -13.28 -11.52 48.12
CA LYS A 108 -13.35 -12.94 47.71
C LYS A 108 -12.37 -13.27 46.59
N LYS A 109 -12.34 -12.46 45.54
CA LYS A 109 -11.45 -12.67 44.39
C LYS A 109 -9.98 -12.49 44.75
N ILE A 110 -9.66 -11.51 45.59
CA ILE A 110 -8.30 -11.31 46.11
C ILE A 110 -7.88 -12.54 46.93
N LEU A 111 -8.77 -13.03 47.78
CA LEU A 111 -8.51 -14.18 48.65
C LEU A 111 -8.26 -15.46 47.83
N GLU A 112 -9.06 -15.70 46.79
CA GLU A 112 -8.85 -16.82 45.84
C GLU A 112 -7.50 -16.70 45.11
N LYS A 113 -7.15 -15.50 44.63
CA LYS A 113 -5.84 -15.26 43.98
C LYS A 113 -4.66 -15.50 44.94
N GLU A 114 -4.78 -15.07 46.19
CA GLU A 114 -3.74 -15.31 47.20
C GLU A 114 -3.67 -16.79 47.60
N TYR A 115 -4.80 -17.52 47.61
CA TYR A 115 -4.83 -18.97 47.76
C TYR A 115 -3.97 -19.62 46.67
N ASP A 116 -4.21 -19.31 45.40
CA ASP A 116 -3.45 -19.89 44.27
C ASP A 116 -1.95 -19.56 44.31
N LYS A 117 -1.59 -18.34 44.73
CA LYS A 117 -0.18 -17.95 44.95
C LYS A 117 0.46 -18.79 46.04
N LEU A 118 -0.21 -18.95 47.18
CA LEU A 118 0.29 -19.78 48.28
C LEU A 118 0.41 -21.24 47.85
N VAL A 119 -0.58 -21.77 47.13
CA VAL A 119 -0.55 -23.14 46.58
C VAL A 119 0.66 -23.33 45.68
N SER A 120 0.97 -22.33 44.84
CA SER A 120 2.12 -22.37 43.92
C SER A 120 3.47 -22.27 44.64
N SER A 121 3.50 -21.73 45.86
CA SER A 121 4.69 -21.66 46.70
C SER A 121 4.96 -22.94 47.52
N CYS A 122 3.97 -23.83 47.61
CA CYS A 122 4.13 -25.12 48.28
C CYS A 122 4.97 -26.10 47.46
N SER A 123 5.43 -27.18 48.09
CA SER A 123 6.03 -28.32 47.41
C SER A 123 5.08 -28.89 46.33
N ASP A 124 5.64 -29.45 45.25
CA ASP A 124 4.86 -30.05 44.14
C ASP A 124 3.77 -31.02 44.61
N ARG A 125 4.06 -31.74 45.70
CA ARG A 125 3.14 -32.70 46.30
C ARG A 125 1.94 -32.01 46.96
N THR A 126 2.20 -31.02 47.80
CA THR A 126 1.16 -30.26 48.52
C THR A 126 0.36 -29.41 47.56
N ALA A 127 1.03 -28.73 46.62
CA ALA A 127 0.41 -27.93 45.58
C ALA A 127 -0.54 -28.77 44.70
N ARG A 128 -0.18 -30.01 44.37
CA ARG A 128 -1.04 -30.92 43.62
C ARG A 128 -2.34 -31.21 44.35
N TRP A 129 -2.32 -31.44 45.66
CA TRP A 129 -3.52 -31.75 46.42
C TRP A 129 -4.39 -30.53 46.67
N LEU A 130 -3.78 -29.39 46.98
CA LEU A 130 -4.54 -28.14 47.14
C LEU A 130 -5.23 -27.72 45.84
N ARG A 131 -4.65 -28.04 44.68
CA ARG A 131 -5.31 -27.91 43.36
C ARG A 131 -6.45 -28.91 43.12
N MET A 132 -6.46 -30.07 43.80
CA MET A 132 -7.57 -31.03 43.72
C MET A 132 -8.72 -30.68 44.65
N VAL A 133 -8.40 -30.12 45.82
CA VAL A 133 -9.38 -29.59 46.77
C VAL A 133 -10.00 -28.33 46.16
N ASP A 134 -9.18 -27.42 45.62
CA ASP A 134 -9.58 -26.07 45.16
C ASP A 134 -9.90 -25.10 46.31
N PHE A 135 -10.07 -23.82 45.96
CA PHE A 135 -10.31 -22.75 46.94
C PHE A 135 -11.63 -22.95 47.72
N ASN A 136 -12.72 -23.27 47.02
CA ASN A 136 -14.05 -23.36 47.63
C ASN A 136 -14.14 -24.57 48.57
N ASP A 137 -13.63 -25.74 48.15
CA ASP A 137 -13.61 -26.91 49.03
C ASP A 137 -12.70 -26.66 50.24
N PHE A 138 -11.56 -25.96 50.04
CA PHE A 138 -10.65 -25.64 51.12
C PHE A 138 -11.31 -24.76 52.19
N VAL A 139 -11.95 -23.67 51.79
CA VAL A 139 -12.63 -22.74 52.70
C VAL A 139 -13.77 -23.45 53.44
N ASN A 140 -14.62 -24.18 52.71
CA ASN A 140 -15.81 -24.80 53.28
C ASN A 140 -15.51 -25.97 54.22
N ASN A 141 -14.48 -26.78 53.92
CA ASN A 141 -14.26 -28.04 54.63
C ASN A 141 -13.02 -28.07 55.53
N TYR A 142 -12.10 -27.11 55.40
CA TYR A 142 -10.79 -27.22 56.05
C TYR A 142 -10.27 -25.94 56.72
N LEU A 143 -10.70 -24.74 56.32
CA LEU A 143 -10.15 -23.48 56.85
C LEU A 143 -10.45 -23.24 58.33
N ILE A 144 -11.70 -23.44 58.74
CA ILE A 144 -12.18 -23.19 60.11
C ILE A 144 -12.08 -24.45 60.99
N GLU A 145 -12.01 -25.63 60.37
CA GLU A 145 -11.91 -26.90 61.08
C GLU A 145 -10.63 -27.06 61.90
N GLU A 146 -10.54 -28.09 62.73
CA GLU A 146 -9.27 -28.45 63.37
C GLU A 146 -8.25 -28.97 62.34
N ASN A 147 -6.94 -28.85 62.65
CA ASN A 147 -5.88 -29.31 61.77
C ASN A 147 -6.01 -30.80 61.41
N ASN A 148 -6.58 -31.63 62.29
CA ASN A 148 -6.85 -33.04 62.02
C ASN A 148 -7.79 -33.27 60.83
N ALA A 149 -8.65 -32.30 60.48
CA ALA A 149 -9.51 -32.39 59.30
C ALA A 149 -8.70 -32.43 57.99
N LEU A 150 -7.51 -31.82 57.94
CA LEU A 150 -6.62 -31.86 56.78
C LEU A 150 -6.20 -33.29 56.42
N MET A 151 -6.13 -34.20 57.41
CA MET A 151 -5.81 -35.62 57.18
C MET A 151 -6.90 -36.36 56.40
N LYS A 152 -8.11 -35.78 56.27
CA LYS A 152 -9.21 -36.34 55.48
C LYS A 152 -9.06 -36.09 53.98
N ILE A 153 -8.12 -35.22 53.57
CA ILE A 153 -7.82 -34.99 52.15
C ILE A 153 -7.33 -36.31 51.53
N ARG A 154 -7.99 -36.75 50.47
CA ARG A 154 -7.75 -38.07 49.88
C ARG A 154 -6.29 -38.22 49.43
N ASN A 155 -5.68 -39.35 49.77
CA ASN A 155 -4.28 -39.69 49.46
C ASN A 155 -3.25 -38.77 50.13
N LEU A 156 -3.61 -38.04 51.19
CA LEU A 156 -2.66 -37.27 51.98
C LEU A 156 -1.67 -38.20 52.70
N GLY A 157 -0.39 -37.97 52.47
CA GLY A 157 0.68 -38.65 53.20
C GLY A 157 1.13 -37.85 54.41
N LYS A 158 1.48 -38.52 55.52
CA LYS A 158 1.97 -37.91 56.78
C LYS A 158 3.08 -36.86 56.60
N LYS A 159 3.91 -36.99 55.54
CA LYS A 159 5.03 -36.09 55.26
C LYS A 159 4.61 -34.66 54.86
N ALA A 160 3.42 -34.48 54.31
CA ALA A 160 2.95 -33.17 53.81
C ALA A 160 1.92 -32.52 54.75
N PHE A 161 1.53 -33.21 55.82
CA PHE A 161 0.66 -32.65 56.86
C PHE A 161 1.25 -31.39 57.53
N PRO A 162 2.53 -31.33 57.93
CA PRO A 162 3.08 -30.11 58.53
C PRO A 162 3.06 -28.90 57.59
N GLU A 163 3.32 -29.14 56.31
CA GLU A 163 3.27 -28.09 55.28
C GLU A 163 1.85 -27.57 55.05
N LEU A 164 0.84 -28.45 55.05
CA LEU A 164 -0.57 -28.05 54.97
C LEU A 164 -1.05 -27.25 56.19
N VAL A 165 -0.61 -27.62 57.39
CA VAL A 165 -0.89 -26.82 58.59
C VAL A 165 -0.24 -25.44 58.46
N GLY A 166 1.02 -25.37 58.00
CA GLY A 166 1.70 -24.10 57.71
C GLY A 166 0.99 -23.27 56.64
N PHE A 167 0.52 -23.90 55.56
CA PHE A 167 -0.27 -23.27 54.51
C PHE A 167 -1.57 -22.68 55.09
N LYS A 168 -2.32 -23.46 55.87
CA LYS A 168 -3.58 -23.04 56.49
C LYS A 168 -3.38 -21.84 57.41
N GLU A 169 -2.37 -21.86 58.27
CA GLU A 169 -2.08 -20.74 59.17
C GLU A 169 -1.60 -19.49 58.41
N THR A 170 -0.85 -19.67 57.32
CA THR A 170 -0.47 -18.57 56.43
C THR A 170 -1.69 -17.99 55.72
N PHE A 171 -2.60 -18.84 55.25
CA PHE A 171 -3.82 -18.43 54.58
C PHE A 171 -4.78 -17.70 55.53
N LYS A 172 -4.88 -18.11 56.80
CA LYS A 172 -5.62 -17.35 57.84
C LYS A 172 -5.07 -15.93 58.03
N LYS A 173 -3.75 -15.74 57.97
CA LYS A 173 -3.13 -14.40 58.04
C LYS A 173 -3.44 -13.55 56.81
N VAL A 174 -3.43 -14.17 55.63
CA VAL A 174 -3.86 -13.51 54.38
C VAL A 174 -5.33 -13.09 54.47
N LEU A 175 -6.20 -13.97 54.94
CA LEU A 175 -7.61 -13.68 55.15
C LEU A 175 -7.81 -12.50 56.12
N PHE A 176 -7.14 -12.52 57.28
CA PHE A 176 -7.17 -11.41 58.24
C PHE A 176 -6.77 -10.07 57.60
N ARG A 177 -5.69 -10.07 56.81
CA ARG A 177 -5.24 -8.86 56.11
C ARG A 177 -6.32 -8.35 55.15
N ILE A 178 -6.92 -9.24 54.36
CA ILE A 178 -7.95 -8.86 53.37
C ILE A 178 -9.22 -8.36 54.04
N THR A 179 -9.66 -8.99 55.14
CA THR A 179 -10.86 -8.56 55.88
C THR A 179 -10.69 -7.17 56.49
N HIS A 180 -9.47 -6.81 56.92
CA HIS A 180 -9.19 -5.54 57.60
C HIS A 180 -8.58 -4.47 56.69
N SER A 181 -8.47 -4.71 55.38
CA SER A 181 -8.00 -3.71 54.42
C SER A 181 -9.19 -3.11 53.66
N PRO A 182 -9.27 -1.78 53.52
CA PRO A 182 -10.28 -1.13 52.70
C PRO A 182 -10.11 -1.50 51.21
N GLU A 183 -11.20 -1.43 50.43
CA GLU A 183 -11.16 -1.81 49.00
C GLU A 183 -10.24 -0.91 48.18
N GLU A 184 -10.00 0.32 48.64
CA GLU A 184 -9.08 1.30 48.03
C GLU A 184 -7.64 0.81 47.98
N ASP A 185 -7.24 -0.12 48.85
CA ASP A 185 -5.90 -0.71 48.86
C ASP A 185 -5.70 -1.74 47.73
N PHE A 186 -6.77 -2.10 47.01
CA PHE A 186 -6.75 -3.08 45.91
C PHE A 186 -7.27 -2.50 44.59
N PRO A 187 -6.71 -1.37 44.11
CA PRO A 187 -7.24 -0.65 42.95
C PRO A 187 -7.18 -1.48 41.66
N ARG A 188 -6.19 -2.37 41.53
CA ARG A 188 -6.05 -3.23 40.35
C ARG A 188 -7.11 -4.33 40.34
N GLU A 189 -7.26 -5.07 41.44
CA GLU A 189 -8.24 -6.14 41.56
C GLU A 189 -9.67 -5.62 41.41
N LYS A 190 -9.94 -4.40 41.91
CA LYS A 190 -11.19 -3.68 41.66
C LYS A 190 -11.46 -3.51 40.17
N LEU A 191 -10.48 -2.99 39.41
CA LEU A 191 -10.61 -2.83 37.96
C LEU A 191 -10.76 -4.18 37.23
N ILE A 192 -10.11 -5.25 37.68
CA ILE A 192 -10.28 -6.59 37.10
C ILE A 192 -11.73 -7.09 37.28
N LEU A 193 -12.38 -6.79 38.39
CA LEU A 193 -13.80 -7.12 38.59
C LEU A 193 -14.74 -6.25 37.77
N GLU A 194 -14.53 -4.94 37.80
CA GLU A 194 -15.42 -3.98 37.16
C GLU A 194 -15.31 -4.01 35.62
N LYS A 195 -14.10 -4.17 35.09
CA LYS A 195 -13.80 -4.01 33.65
C LYS A 195 -13.24 -5.27 32.98
N GLY A 196 -12.90 -6.28 33.78
CA GLY A 196 -12.55 -7.62 33.33
C GLY A 196 -11.05 -7.94 33.32
N LYS A 197 -10.75 -9.17 32.89
CA LYS A 197 -9.42 -9.83 33.00
C LYS A 197 -8.24 -9.05 32.42
N TRP A 198 -8.44 -8.14 31.47
CA TRP A 198 -7.35 -7.44 30.81
C TRP A 198 -6.53 -6.55 31.77
N PHE A 199 -7.10 -6.15 32.90
CA PHE A 199 -6.37 -5.44 33.95
C PHE A 199 -5.36 -6.31 34.74
N GLU A 200 -5.33 -7.63 34.49
CA GLU A 200 -4.25 -8.51 34.94
C GLU A 200 -2.95 -8.29 34.16
N GLU A 201 -3.00 -7.62 33.01
CA GLU A 201 -1.82 -7.23 32.23
C GLU A 201 -1.27 -5.90 32.75
N ASP A 202 0.02 -5.83 33.05
CA ASP A 202 0.65 -4.63 33.64
C ASP A 202 0.48 -3.41 32.73
N PHE A 203 0.65 -3.61 31.42
CA PHE A 203 0.45 -2.56 30.43
C PHE A 203 -0.93 -1.91 30.50
N VAL A 204 -1.99 -2.71 30.61
CA VAL A 204 -3.39 -2.22 30.60
C VAL A 204 -3.68 -1.41 31.87
N TYR A 205 -3.24 -1.91 33.02
CA TYR A 205 -3.40 -1.21 34.29
C TYR A 205 -2.63 0.12 34.29
N ASP A 206 -1.34 0.09 33.92
CA ASP A 206 -0.49 1.29 33.89
C ASP A 206 -0.95 2.30 32.84
N TYR A 207 -1.51 1.84 31.71
CA TYR A 207 -2.11 2.71 30.71
C TYR A 207 -3.35 3.40 31.27
N TYR A 208 -4.28 2.64 31.87
CA TYR A 208 -5.52 3.16 32.42
C TYR A 208 -5.28 4.20 33.52
N VAL A 209 -4.35 3.93 34.44
CA VAL A 209 -3.97 4.86 35.51
C VAL A 209 -3.42 6.18 34.95
N ARG A 210 -2.70 6.13 33.82
CA ARG A 210 -2.11 7.32 33.19
C ARG A 210 -3.07 8.09 32.29
N GLN A 211 -3.88 7.38 31.50
CA GLN A 211 -4.69 7.95 30.42
C GLN A 211 -6.18 8.10 30.79
N GLY A 212 -6.63 7.44 31.87
CA GLY A 212 -8.02 7.50 32.33
C GLY A 212 -9.02 6.69 31.50
N HIS A 213 -8.57 5.97 30.47
CA HIS A 213 -9.42 5.09 29.65
C HIS A 213 -8.71 3.77 29.32
N VAL A 214 -9.49 2.75 28.93
CA VAL A 214 -8.98 1.42 28.62
C VAL A 214 -8.31 1.44 27.23
N PRO A 215 -7.13 0.81 27.04
CA PRO A 215 -6.46 0.72 25.73
C PRO A 215 -7.15 -0.35 24.86
N MET A 216 -8.26 0.02 24.25
CA MET A 216 -9.15 -0.90 23.55
C MET A 216 -8.56 -1.41 22.23
N PHE A 217 -7.71 -0.64 21.55
CA PHE A 217 -7.02 -1.14 20.36
C PHE A 217 -5.95 -2.16 20.72
N TRP A 218 -5.24 -2.00 21.83
CA TRP A 218 -4.32 -3.02 22.33
C TRP A 218 -5.05 -4.32 22.66
N ILE A 219 -6.18 -4.22 23.37
CA ILE A 219 -7.03 -5.38 23.68
C ILE A 219 -7.49 -6.05 22.38
N LEU A 220 -7.94 -5.25 21.41
CA LEU A 220 -8.36 -5.76 20.10
C LEU A 220 -7.22 -6.51 19.40
N GLU A 221 -5.99 -5.98 19.41
CA GLU A 221 -4.84 -6.65 18.82
C GLU A 221 -4.56 -8.00 19.49
N LYS A 222 -4.63 -8.08 20.83
CA LYS A 222 -4.44 -9.33 21.57
C LYS A 222 -5.51 -10.36 21.23
N GLU A 223 -6.78 -9.95 21.21
CA GLU A 223 -7.90 -10.83 20.84
C GLU A 223 -7.71 -11.36 19.40
N LEU A 224 -7.40 -10.49 18.43
CA LEU A 224 -7.16 -10.87 17.04
C LEU A 224 -5.99 -11.86 16.88
N ARG A 225 -4.89 -11.65 17.61
CA ARG A 225 -3.70 -12.53 17.54
C ARG A 225 -3.91 -13.87 18.24
N SER A 226 -4.78 -13.92 19.25
CA SER A 226 -5.12 -15.15 19.96
C SER A 226 -6.11 -16.04 19.22
N ASP A 227 -6.89 -15.49 18.28
CA ASP A 227 -7.83 -16.25 17.47
C ASP A 227 -7.11 -17.04 16.36
N HIS A 228 -6.83 -18.31 16.66
CA HIS A 228 -6.22 -19.26 15.72
C HIS A 228 -7.22 -19.95 14.78
N SER A 229 -8.46 -19.46 14.70
CA SER A 229 -9.45 -20.01 13.78
C SER A 229 -9.04 -19.77 12.32
N ARG A 230 -9.27 -20.77 11.47
CA ARG A 230 -9.05 -20.65 10.01
C ARG A 230 -9.70 -19.40 9.41
N LYS A 231 -10.89 -19.03 9.91
CA LYS A 231 -11.65 -17.88 9.38
C LYS A 231 -10.89 -16.58 9.65
N MET A 232 -10.36 -16.43 10.87
CA MET A 232 -9.61 -15.25 11.26
C MET A 232 -8.24 -15.20 10.60
N ASP A 233 -7.51 -16.32 10.53
CA ASP A 233 -6.23 -16.35 9.81
C ASP A 233 -6.40 -15.98 8.32
N ILE A 234 -7.49 -16.42 7.66
CA ILE A 234 -7.80 -15.97 6.30
C ILE A 234 -8.04 -14.45 6.25
N LEU A 235 -8.74 -13.86 7.23
CA LEU A 235 -8.97 -12.42 7.28
C LEU A 235 -7.64 -11.66 7.43
N LEU A 236 -6.84 -12.03 8.43
CA LEU A 236 -5.57 -11.37 8.77
C LEU A 236 -4.53 -11.43 7.64
N ASN A 237 -4.55 -12.50 6.83
CA ASN A 237 -3.63 -12.65 5.69
C ASN A 237 -4.15 -12.02 4.38
N THR A 238 -5.40 -11.52 4.34
CA THR A 238 -6.00 -10.98 3.10
C THR A 238 -6.27 -9.48 3.14
N TYR A 239 -6.40 -8.88 4.31
CA TYR A 239 -6.60 -7.43 4.49
C TYR A 239 -5.40 -6.80 5.19
N PRO A 240 -5.07 -5.53 4.90
CA PRO A 240 -4.00 -4.78 5.56
C PRO A 240 -4.39 -4.40 6.99
N ILE A 241 -4.42 -5.39 7.88
CA ILE A 241 -4.76 -5.20 9.30
C ILE A 241 -3.52 -4.82 10.11
N PHE A 242 -2.40 -5.51 9.89
CA PHE A 242 -1.14 -5.29 10.60
C PHE A 242 -0.08 -4.65 9.71
N GLU A 243 0.64 -3.67 10.25
CA GLU A 243 1.76 -2.99 9.62
C GLU A 243 2.94 -3.97 9.43
N GLY A 244 3.63 -3.87 8.29
CA GLY A 244 4.79 -4.73 7.98
C GLY A 244 4.50 -6.21 7.73
N TYR A 245 3.22 -6.65 7.77
CA TYR A 245 2.86 -8.04 7.55
C TYR A 245 2.76 -8.39 6.06
N ARG A 246 3.24 -9.59 5.68
CA ARG A 246 3.14 -10.08 4.30
C ARG A 246 1.76 -10.68 4.06
N PHE A 247 1.03 -10.14 3.07
CA PHE A 247 -0.21 -10.73 2.58
C PHE A 247 0.04 -12.05 1.85
N LEU A 248 -0.87 -13.01 2.05
CA LEU A 248 -0.89 -14.24 1.28
C LEU A 248 -1.78 -14.07 0.06
N THR A 249 -1.26 -14.50 -1.09
CA THR A 249 -2.04 -14.62 -2.31
C THR A 249 -3.14 -15.67 -2.13
N TYR A 250 -4.20 -15.55 -2.94
CA TYR A 250 -5.24 -16.59 -3.00
C TYR A 250 -4.66 -17.98 -3.29
N LYS A 251 -3.56 -18.07 -4.05
CA LYS A 251 -2.90 -19.35 -4.31
C LYS A 251 -2.30 -19.94 -3.04
N GLU A 252 -1.55 -19.15 -2.28
CA GLU A 252 -0.93 -19.58 -1.01
C GLU A 252 -1.99 -19.97 0.02
N LEU A 253 -3.10 -19.22 0.13
CA LEU A 253 -4.20 -19.58 1.05
C LEU A 253 -4.93 -20.86 0.66
N ARG A 254 -5.06 -21.12 -0.65
CA ARG A 254 -5.65 -22.37 -1.14
C ARG A 254 -4.78 -23.57 -0.80
N GLU A 255 -3.47 -23.42 -0.96
CA GLU A 255 -2.49 -24.47 -0.60
C GLU A 255 -2.48 -24.71 0.91
N LYS A 256 -2.43 -23.64 1.72
CA LYS A 256 -2.44 -23.70 3.20
C LYS A 256 -3.67 -24.44 3.74
N TYR A 257 -4.85 -24.22 3.16
CA TYR A 257 -6.12 -24.74 3.70
C TYR A 257 -6.76 -25.85 2.87
N ASN A 258 -6.18 -26.23 1.75
CA ASN A 258 -6.75 -27.15 0.77
C ASN A 258 -8.19 -26.78 0.36
N LEU A 259 -8.41 -25.53 -0.05
CA LEU A 259 -9.72 -24.99 -0.43
C LEU A 259 -9.73 -24.43 -1.85
N SER A 260 -10.92 -24.27 -2.43
CA SER A 260 -11.09 -23.55 -3.71
C SER A 260 -10.95 -22.03 -3.52
N ALA A 261 -10.57 -21.31 -4.58
CA ALA A 261 -10.49 -19.84 -4.56
C ALA A 261 -11.82 -19.21 -4.16
N GLN A 262 -12.93 -19.74 -4.70
CA GLN A 262 -14.28 -19.29 -4.38
C GLN A 262 -14.61 -19.51 -2.90
N ARG A 263 -14.18 -20.63 -2.30
CA ARG A 263 -14.41 -20.89 -0.88
C ARG A 263 -13.59 -19.96 0.01
N ILE A 264 -12.33 -19.68 -0.33
CA ILE A 264 -11.53 -18.67 0.36
C ILE A 264 -12.19 -17.30 0.27
N TYR A 265 -12.67 -16.89 -0.92
CA TYR A 265 -13.38 -15.61 -1.11
C TYR A 265 -14.65 -15.52 -0.27
N GLN A 266 -15.46 -16.58 -0.22
CA GLN A 266 -16.66 -16.64 0.63
C GLN A 266 -16.32 -16.51 2.11
N ILE A 267 -15.31 -17.25 2.59
CA ILE A 267 -14.87 -17.18 3.99
C ILE A 267 -14.39 -15.76 4.29
N LYS A 268 -13.46 -15.24 3.48
CA LYS A 268 -12.93 -13.87 3.61
C LYS A 268 -14.05 -12.84 3.78
N ASN A 269 -14.97 -12.76 2.82
CA ASN A 269 -16.02 -11.75 2.83
C ASN A 269 -17.03 -11.96 3.97
N LYS A 270 -17.34 -13.21 4.31
CA LYS A 270 -18.25 -13.50 5.44
C LYS A 270 -17.61 -13.14 6.77
N THR A 271 -16.34 -13.47 6.97
CA THR A 271 -15.60 -13.10 8.18
C THR A 271 -15.49 -11.59 8.30
N PHE A 272 -15.12 -10.89 7.21
CA PHE A 272 -15.04 -9.42 7.20
C PHE A 272 -16.37 -8.78 7.59
N LYS A 273 -17.47 -9.17 6.92
CA LYS A 273 -18.81 -8.62 7.23
C LYS A 273 -19.26 -8.88 8.65
N HIS A 274 -18.94 -10.04 9.21
CA HIS A 274 -19.28 -10.37 10.58
C HIS A 274 -18.41 -9.61 11.59
N PHE A 275 -17.13 -9.44 11.30
CA PHE A 275 -16.24 -8.68 12.17
C PHE A 275 -16.60 -7.19 12.21
N PHE A 276 -16.96 -6.62 11.06
CA PHE A 276 -17.34 -5.21 10.92
C PHE A 276 -18.87 -5.01 11.00
N SER A 277 -19.62 -5.93 11.61
CA SER A 277 -21.04 -5.71 11.88
C SER A 277 -21.26 -5.11 13.26
N ALA A 278 -22.38 -4.42 13.41
CA ALA A 278 -22.89 -3.93 14.70
C ALA A 278 -23.26 -5.05 15.69
N GLU A 279 -23.03 -6.32 15.35
CA GLU A 279 -23.27 -7.49 16.21
C GLU A 279 -21.97 -8.07 16.79
N ASN A 280 -20.79 -7.59 16.37
CA ASN A 280 -19.52 -8.14 16.83
C ASN A 280 -19.34 -7.92 18.34
N PRO A 281 -19.27 -8.98 19.17
CA PRO A 281 -19.13 -8.89 20.62
C PRO A 281 -17.96 -8.03 21.11
N LEU A 282 -16.85 -8.00 20.36
CA LEU A 282 -15.67 -7.19 20.71
C LEU A 282 -15.95 -5.68 20.67
N LEU A 283 -16.94 -5.29 19.86
CA LEU A 283 -17.35 -3.90 19.68
C LEU A 283 -18.63 -3.59 20.47
N THR A 284 -19.55 -4.55 20.60
CA THR A 284 -20.85 -4.35 21.24
C THR A 284 -20.87 -4.55 22.75
N ASN A 285 -20.09 -5.49 23.29
CA ASN A 285 -20.13 -5.80 24.73
C ASN A 285 -19.30 -4.82 25.58
N ARG A 286 -18.55 -3.91 24.95
CA ARG A 286 -17.64 -2.96 25.61
C ARG A 286 -17.85 -1.51 25.14
N LYS A 287 -19.11 -1.15 24.88
CA LYS A 287 -19.47 0.16 24.31
C LYS A 287 -19.00 1.34 25.18
N GLU A 288 -19.04 1.18 26.51
CA GLU A 288 -18.59 2.22 27.44
C GLU A 288 -17.08 2.45 27.34
N GLU A 289 -16.30 1.38 27.21
CA GLU A 289 -14.86 1.45 27.05
C GLU A 289 -14.44 2.04 25.70
N TRP A 290 -15.25 1.84 24.66
CA TRP A 290 -15.05 2.45 23.34
C TRP A 290 -15.46 3.93 23.27
N ALA A 291 -16.17 4.47 24.28
CA ALA A 291 -16.73 5.82 24.24
C ALA A 291 -15.67 6.92 24.08
N PHE A 292 -14.47 6.74 24.66
CA PHE A 292 -13.35 7.66 24.48
C PHE A 292 -12.99 7.87 23.00
N TYR A 293 -12.88 6.77 22.24
CA TYR A 293 -12.49 6.78 20.83
C TYR A 293 -13.57 7.37 19.92
N LYS A 294 -14.84 7.22 20.30
CA LYS A 294 -15.95 7.87 19.60
C LYS A 294 -15.81 9.40 19.64
N ASN A 295 -15.36 9.95 20.76
CA ASN A 295 -15.20 11.39 20.98
C ASN A 295 -13.88 11.96 20.42
N LEU A 296 -13.04 11.13 19.78
CA LEU A 296 -11.79 11.57 19.15
C LEU A 296 -12.03 12.46 17.92
N ILE A 297 -13.22 12.38 17.34
CA ILE A 297 -13.64 13.04 16.10
C ILE A 297 -14.90 13.85 16.41
N GLY A 298 -14.90 15.14 16.08
CA GLY A 298 -16.12 15.95 16.18
C GLY A 298 -17.15 15.55 15.12
N ASP A 299 -18.45 15.73 15.38
CA ASP A 299 -19.53 15.29 14.48
C ASP A 299 -19.48 15.89 13.06
N GLU A 300 -18.83 17.04 12.88
CA GLU A 300 -18.65 17.73 11.59
C GLU A 300 -17.20 17.63 11.03
N GLU A 301 -16.36 16.84 11.68
CA GLU A 301 -14.95 16.71 11.34
C GLU A 301 -14.73 15.65 10.27
N VAL A 302 -13.69 15.83 9.45
CA VAL A 302 -13.23 14.82 8.50
C VAL A 302 -11.95 14.23 9.07
N LEU A 303 -11.89 12.90 9.18
CA LEU A 303 -10.71 12.20 9.71
C LEU A 303 -10.09 11.33 8.61
N TRP A 304 -8.87 11.68 8.21
CA TRP A 304 -8.08 10.92 7.25
C TRP A 304 -7.25 9.82 7.93
N GLN A 305 -6.93 8.76 7.18
CA GLN A 305 -6.09 7.68 7.70
C GLN A 305 -4.70 8.16 8.14
N ASP A 306 -4.17 9.23 7.58
CA ASP A 306 -2.84 9.77 7.88
C ASP A 306 -2.86 10.88 8.94
N ASP A 307 -4.00 11.11 9.59
CA ASP A 307 -4.14 12.06 10.69
C ASP A 307 -3.23 11.69 11.88
N ASP A 308 -2.59 12.71 12.46
CA ASP A 308 -1.65 12.55 13.58
C ASP A 308 -2.29 11.93 14.82
N ARG A 309 -3.60 12.09 15.03
CA ARG A 309 -4.34 11.44 16.13
C ARG A 309 -4.30 9.93 16.00
N ILE A 310 -4.37 9.39 14.78
CA ILE A 310 -4.28 7.94 14.54
C ILE A 310 -2.86 7.45 14.83
N SER A 311 -1.85 8.21 14.41
CA SER A 311 -0.45 7.87 14.71
C SER A 311 -0.18 7.88 16.22
N THR A 312 -0.66 8.92 16.91
CA THR A 312 -0.56 9.07 18.37
C THR A 312 -1.22 7.90 19.08
N LEU A 313 -2.41 7.48 18.64
CA LEU A 313 -3.13 6.35 19.22
C LEU A 313 -2.37 5.03 19.02
N ILE A 314 -1.80 4.80 17.83
CA ILE A 314 -0.99 3.62 17.55
C ILE A 314 0.24 3.56 18.47
N GLU A 315 0.92 4.68 18.67
CA GLU A 315 2.10 4.79 19.52
C GLU A 315 1.77 4.64 21.00
N GLN A 316 0.74 5.33 21.49
CA GLN A 316 0.33 5.32 22.89
C GLN A 316 -0.13 3.93 23.35
N GLU A 317 -0.91 3.24 22.51
CA GLU A 317 -1.36 1.89 22.81
C GLU A 317 -0.34 0.80 22.43
N ASN A 318 0.79 1.17 21.82
CA ASN A 318 1.86 0.26 21.39
C ASN A 318 1.32 -0.91 20.55
N ILE A 319 0.56 -0.57 19.51
CA ILE A 319 -0.11 -1.51 18.60
C ILE A 319 0.54 -1.52 17.22
N HIS A 320 0.29 -2.57 16.46
CA HIS A 320 0.86 -2.80 15.12
C HIS A 320 -0.20 -2.75 14.03
N PHE A 321 -1.34 -2.11 14.27
CA PHE A 321 -2.36 -1.97 13.26
C PHE A 321 -1.94 -0.99 12.16
N THR A 322 -2.40 -1.24 10.94
CA THR A 322 -2.33 -0.22 9.90
C THR A 322 -3.27 0.92 10.25
N ARG A 323 -2.92 2.13 9.82
CA ARG A 323 -3.77 3.31 10.03
C ARG A 323 -5.17 3.15 9.40
N GLY A 324 -5.24 2.53 8.22
CA GLY A 324 -6.52 2.25 7.56
C GLY A 324 -7.40 1.28 8.34
N PHE A 325 -6.81 0.30 9.04
CA PHE A 325 -7.58 -0.59 9.92
C PHE A 325 -8.10 0.14 11.16
N VAL A 326 -7.29 0.99 11.80
CA VAL A 326 -7.74 1.83 12.91
C VAL A 326 -8.93 2.69 12.48
N LEU A 327 -8.82 3.38 11.34
CA LEU A 327 -9.91 4.20 10.80
C LEU A 327 -11.17 3.38 10.50
N GLN A 328 -11.02 2.16 9.99
CA GLN A 328 -12.13 1.24 9.75
C GLN A 328 -12.82 0.82 11.05
N VAL A 329 -12.10 0.63 12.16
CA VAL A 329 -12.72 0.35 13.47
C VAL A 329 -13.43 1.59 14.00
N LEU A 330 -12.81 2.77 13.92
CA LEU A 330 -13.44 4.04 14.32
C LEU A 330 -14.76 4.27 13.57
N SER A 331 -14.84 3.90 12.30
CA SER A 331 -16.07 4.01 11.50
C SER A 331 -17.28 3.29 12.09
N LEU A 332 -17.04 2.22 12.86
CA LEU A 332 -18.10 1.44 13.51
C LEU A 332 -18.57 2.12 14.79
N LEU A 333 -17.68 2.87 15.45
CA LEU A 333 -17.97 3.59 16.68
C LEU A 333 -18.69 4.92 16.40
N THR A 334 -18.44 5.49 15.22
CA THR A 334 -19.01 6.75 14.75
C THR A 334 -20.05 6.54 13.63
N ASP A 335 -20.63 5.35 13.49
CA ASP A 335 -21.56 5.00 12.41
C ASP A 335 -22.82 5.89 12.36
N THR A 336 -23.19 6.50 13.48
CA THR A 336 -24.29 7.47 13.59
C THR A 336 -23.94 8.86 13.06
N THR A 337 -22.66 9.23 13.01
CA THR A 337 -22.22 10.62 12.70
C THR A 337 -21.31 10.69 11.48
N HIS A 338 -20.66 9.59 11.10
CA HIS A 338 -19.71 9.54 10.00
C HIS A 338 -19.94 8.35 9.08
N MET A 339 -19.55 8.49 7.82
CA MET A 339 -19.49 7.43 6.83
C MET A 339 -18.04 7.21 6.41
N LEU A 340 -17.60 5.95 6.37
CA LEU A 340 -16.29 5.60 5.84
C LEU A 340 -16.30 5.57 4.32
N LEU A 341 -15.35 6.28 3.74
CA LEU A 341 -15.12 6.35 2.32
C LEU A 341 -13.74 5.73 2.01
N GLY A 342 -13.71 4.71 1.15
CA GLY A 342 -12.45 4.03 0.80
C GLY A 342 -12.00 2.94 1.79
N GLY A 343 -12.95 2.25 2.43
CA GLY A 343 -12.66 1.20 3.41
C GLY A 343 -11.96 -0.05 2.84
N LEU A 344 -11.58 -0.95 3.76
CA LEU A 344 -10.81 -2.16 3.48
C LEU A 344 -11.55 -3.16 2.57
N ASP A 345 -12.88 -3.09 2.50
CA ASP A 345 -13.74 -4.00 1.75
C ASP A 345 -13.81 -3.73 0.24
N SER A 346 -13.12 -2.68 -0.23
CA SER A 346 -13.09 -2.29 -1.63
C SER A 346 -12.70 -3.49 -2.54
N PRO A 347 -13.58 -3.93 -3.45
CA PRO A 347 -13.38 -5.19 -4.16
C PRO A 347 -12.16 -5.15 -5.09
N PRO A 348 -11.29 -6.18 -5.05
CA PRO A 348 -10.17 -6.26 -5.99
C PRO A 348 -10.72 -6.55 -7.39
N GLY A 349 -10.68 -5.54 -8.28
CA GLY A 349 -10.90 -5.75 -9.72
C GLY A 349 -11.76 -4.72 -10.46
N LYS A 350 -12.36 -3.73 -9.78
CA LYS A 350 -13.00 -2.60 -10.47
C LYS A 350 -12.65 -1.30 -9.75
N ASN A 351 -11.82 -0.49 -10.42
CA ASN A 351 -11.20 0.76 -9.96
C ASN A 351 -10.12 0.60 -8.88
N ILE A 352 -8.89 0.92 -9.31
CA ILE A 352 -7.73 1.44 -8.57
C ILE A 352 -7.87 1.29 -7.05
N MET A 353 -7.01 0.46 -6.43
CA MET A 353 -6.76 0.48 -4.99
C MET A 353 -6.70 1.94 -4.55
N ARG A 354 -7.76 2.38 -3.88
CA ARG A 354 -7.81 3.72 -3.35
C ARG A 354 -6.68 3.81 -2.34
N LYS A 355 -5.82 4.82 -2.47
CA LYS A 355 -4.64 4.93 -1.61
C LYS A 355 -5.03 5.30 -0.17
N ASN A 356 -6.11 6.08 -0.04
CA ASN A 356 -6.50 6.70 1.22
C ASN A 356 -7.95 6.36 1.60
N SER A 357 -8.14 6.11 2.89
CA SER A 357 -9.44 6.02 3.55
C SER A 357 -9.72 7.29 4.35
N VAL A 358 -10.99 7.68 4.45
CA VAL A 358 -11.44 8.88 5.17
C VAL A 358 -12.82 8.67 5.80
N LEU A 359 -13.00 9.15 7.03
CA LEU A 359 -14.31 9.32 7.67
C LEU A 359 -14.85 10.70 7.36
N ILE A 360 -16.05 10.76 6.78
CA ILE A 360 -16.72 12.00 6.42
C ILE A 360 -18.02 12.13 7.21
N PRO A 361 -18.44 13.35 7.60
CA PRO A 361 -19.72 13.56 8.27
C PRO A 361 -20.89 13.00 7.45
N ILE A 362 -21.87 12.44 8.16
CA ILE A 362 -22.93 11.63 7.56
C ILE A 362 -23.88 12.47 6.69
N ASP A 363 -24.10 13.73 7.04
CA ASP A 363 -25.00 14.63 6.31
C ASP A 363 -24.50 14.94 4.89
N PRO A 364 -23.26 15.43 4.68
CA PRO A 364 -22.66 15.52 3.35
C PRO A 364 -22.64 14.18 2.61
N ALA A 365 -22.31 13.07 3.30
CA ALA A 365 -22.20 11.75 2.70
C ALA A 365 -23.53 11.24 2.12
N PHE A 366 -24.66 11.52 2.79
CA PHE A 366 -25.98 11.19 2.28
C PHE A 366 -26.49 12.16 1.21
N ALA A 367 -26.05 13.42 1.24
CA ALA A 367 -26.45 14.41 0.26
C ALA A 367 -25.71 14.27 -1.08
N PHE A 368 -24.45 13.79 -1.06
CA PHE A 368 -23.55 13.83 -2.21
C PHE A 368 -22.72 12.54 -2.39
N ASN A 369 -22.66 12.03 -3.62
CA ASN A 369 -21.90 10.83 -3.98
C ASN A 369 -20.42 11.15 -4.23
N PHE A 370 -19.61 11.13 -3.18
CA PHE A 370 -18.17 11.39 -3.26
C PHE A 370 -17.39 10.36 -4.09
N ASN A 371 -17.83 9.10 -4.16
CA ASN A 371 -17.19 8.11 -5.03
C ASN A 371 -17.33 8.45 -6.51
N ARG A 372 -18.48 9.00 -6.91
CA ARG A 372 -18.71 9.54 -8.25
C ARG A 372 -17.82 10.76 -8.49
N PHE A 373 -17.81 11.72 -7.57
CA PHE A 373 -16.95 12.90 -7.67
C PHE A 373 -15.48 12.54 -7.88
N ILE A 374 -14.94 11.60 -7.10
CA ILE A 374 -13.57 11.10 -7.27
C ILE A 374 -13.36 10.51 -8.66
N SER A 375 -14.33 9.76 -9.18
CA SER A 375 -14.26 9.17 -10.52
C SER A 375 -14.29 10.25 -11.60
N ASP A 376 -15.12 11.27 -11.43
CA ASP A 376 -15.24 12.41 -12.34
C ASP A 376 -13.93 13.24 -12.35
N VAL A 377 -13.36 13.53 -11.17
CA VAL A 377 -12.05 14.22 -11.06
C VAL A 377 -10.93 13.38 -11.67
N ARG A 378 -10.88 12.06 -11.41
CA ARG A 378 -9.92 11.15 -12.06
C ARG A 378 -10.03 11.22 -13.58
N TYR A 379 -11.26 11.21 -14.10
CA TYR A 379 -11.50 11.35 -15.53
C TYR A 379 -11.00 12.69 -16.05
N LEU A 380 -11.34 13.81 -15.41
CA LEU A 380 -10.88 15.15 -15.77
C LEU A 380 -9.35 15.26 -15.80
N ILE A 381 -8.66 14.68 -14.82
CA ILE A 381 -7.19 14.63 -14.79
C ILE A 381 -6.67 13.79 -15.96
N SER A 382 -7.28 12.63 -16.23
CA SER A 382 -6.84 11.73 -17.31
C SER A 382 -6.94 12.35 -18.71
N ILE A 383 -7.90 13.26 -18.91
CA ILE A 383 -8.07 14.01 -20.17
C ILE A 383 -7.44 15.41 -20.14
N ASN A 384 -6.65 15.73 -19.10
CA ASN A 384 -6.01 17.02 -18.90
C ASN A 384 -6.97 18.24 -18.90
N GLN A 385 -8.16 18.06 -18.32
CA GLN A 385 -9.19 19.09 -18.16
C GLN A 385 -9.43 19.48 -16.69
N ALA A 386 -8.46 19.26 -15.80
CA ALA A 386 -8.56 19.64 -14.39
C ALA A 386 -8.83 21.14 -14.17
N ARG A 387 -8.52 22.00 -15.16
CA ARG A 387 -8.88 23.43 -15.18
C ARG A 387 -10.38 23.70 -14.99
N ILE A 388 -11.25 22.73 -15.29
CA ILE A 388 -12.70 22.85 -15.06
C ILE A 388 -13.02 23.02 -13.57
N LEU A 389 -12.13 22.55 -12.68
CA LEU A 389 -12.25 22.69 -11.24
C LEU A 389 -11.80 24.07 -10.73
N SER A 390 -11.41 25.01 -11.60
CA SER A 390 -10.92 26.33 -11.18
C SER A 390 -11.94 27.14 -10.41
N ASP A 391 -13.22 26.93 -10.70
CA ASP A 391 -14.37 27.45 -9.95
C ASP A 391 -15.03 26.26 -9.26
N PHE A 392 -14.49 25.91 -8.09
CA PHE A 392 -14.77 24.62 -7.45
C PHE A 392 -16.19 24.55 -6.90
N GLU A 393 -16.63 25.63 -6.27
CA GLU A 393 -17.99 25.77 -5.75
C GLU A 393 -19.03 25.60 -6.88
N SER A 394 -18.87 26.33 -8.00
CA SER A 394 -19.77 26.18 -9.14
C SER A 394 -19.70 24.78 -9.79
N TYR A 395 -18.53 24.12 -9.72
CA TYR A 395 -18.39 22.74 -10.18
C TYR A 395 -19.19 21.78 -9.28
N ILE A 396 -19.09 21.90 -7.95
CA ILE A 396 -19.84 21.08 -7.00
C ILE A 396 -21.34 21.33 -7.13
N LEU A 397 -21.79 22.59 -7.24
CA LEU A 397 -23.20 22.94 -7.44
C LEU A 397 -23.80 22.28 -8.70
N ARG A 398 -23.04 22.19 -9.78
CA ARG A 398 -23.48 21.56 -11.05
C ARG A 398 -23.14 20.08 -11.14
N SER A 399 -22.54 19.50 -10.11
CA SER A 399 -22.06 18.13 -10.15
C SER A 399 -23.24 17.16 -10.21
N PRO A 400 -23.19 16.13 -11.06
CA PRO A 400 -24.19 15.08 -11.06
C PRO A 400 -24.03 14.12 -9.86
N GLY A 401 -23.15 14.43 -8.92
CA GLY A 401 -22.95 13.71 -7.66
C GLY A 401 -24.06 13.92 -6.63
N TRP A 402 -24.89 14.95 -6.75
CA TRP A 402 -25.98 15.20 -5.79
C TRP A 402 -27.00 14.05 -5.77
N LEU A 403 -27.24 13.53 -4.56
CA LEU A 403 -28.32 12.58 -4.26
C LEU A 403 -29.54 13.32 -3.72
N LYS A 404 -29.31 14.30 -2.83
CA LYS A 404 -30.34 15.15 -2.24
C LYS A 404 -29.75 16.53 -1.90
N TYR A 405 -29.99 17.51 -2.76
CA TYR A 405 -29.50 18.87 -2.55
C TYR A 405 -30.28 19.61 -1.45
N LYS A 406 -29.53 20.33 -0.59
CA LYS A 406 -30.02 21.36 0.33
C LYS A 406 -28.94 22.44 0.47
N GLU A 407 -29.35 23.70 0.50
CA GLU A 407 -28.43 24.84 0.62
C GLU A 407 -27.53 24.73 1.85
N GLU A 408 -28.11 24.37 3.00
CA GLU A 408 -27.41 24.23 4.28
C GLU A 408 -26.30 23.16 4.27
N ILE A 409 -26.36 22.18 3.36
CA ILE A 409 -25.38 21.08 3.27
C ILE A 409 -24.24 21.40 2.28
N LEU A 410 -24.41 22.44 1.44
CA LEU A 410 -23.46 22.78 0.37
C LEU A 410 -22.05 23.01 0.92
N GLU A 411 -21.92 23.80 1.98
CA GLU A 411 -20.63 24.12 2.62
C GLU A 411 -19.92 22.84 3.09
N GLY A 412 -20.66 21.92 3.73
CA GLY A 412 -20.13 20.63 4.19
C GLY A 412 -19.67 19.74 3.04
N VAL A 413 -20.39 19.73 1.92
CA VAL A 413 -19.98 18.99 0.71
C VAL A 413 -18.73 19.60 0.08
N ILE A 414 -18.65 20.94 0.00
CA ILE A 414 -17.47 21.64 -0.53
C ILE A 414 -16.24 21.37 0.33
N LYS A 415 -16.38 21.40 1.66
CA LYS A 415 -15.31 21.07 2.61
C LYS A 415 -14.77 19.66 2.35
N VAL A 416 -15.64 18.65 2.42
CA VAL A 416 -15.24 17.24 2.19
C VAL A 416 -14.63 17.04 0.80
N ALA A 417 -15.24 17.64 -0.24
CA ALA A 417 -14.74 17.50 -1.60
C ALA A 417 -13.37 18.20 -1.80
N SER A 418 -13.12 19.32 -1.12
CA SER A 418 -11.83 20.02 -1.12
C SER A 418 -10.73 19.16 -0.49
N GLU A 419 -11.00 18.57 0.67
CA GLU A 419 -10.05 17.68 1.33
C GLU A 419 -9.75 16.45 0.48
N ILE A 420 -10.77 15.89 -0.20
CA ILE A 420 -10.57 14.81 -1.16
C ILE A 420 -9.66 15.24 -2.32
N LEU A 421 -9.84 16.46 -2.86
CA LEU A 421 -8.95 16.98 -3.91
C LEU A 421 -7.49 17.04 -3.44
N GLU A 422 -7.27 17.49 -2.22
CA GLU A 422 -5.94 17.58 -1.64
C GLU A 422 -5.32 16.20 -1.38
N HIS A 423 -6.00 15.33 -0.62
CA HIS A 423 -5.44 14.06 -0.18
C HIS A 423 -5.37 12.99 -1.29
N GLU A 424 -6.32 12.94 -2.23
CA GLU A 424 -6.30 11.94 -3.31
C GLU A 424 -5.55 12.41 -4.57
N PHE A 425 -5.49 13.73 -4.81
CA PHE A 425 -4.99 14.28 -6.07
C PHE A 425 -3.88 15.35 -5.93
N GLY A 426 -3.58 15.81 -4.71
CA GLY A 426 -2.60 16.88 -4.48
C GLY A 426 -3.06 18.25 -5.01
N LEU A 427 -4.37 18.48 -5.10
CA LEU A 427 -4.96 19.71 -5.62
C LEU A 427 -5.56 20.52 -4.46
N ALA A 428 -4.82 21.54 -4.00
CA ALA A 428 -5.27 22.41 -2.91
C ALA A 428 -6.34 23.41 -3.39
N THR A 429 -7.24 23.84 -2.49
CA THR A 429 -8.21 24.92 -2.73
C THR A 429 -7.86 26.16 -1.90
N VAL A 430 -7.89 27.34 -2.50
CA VAL A 430 -7.72 28.63 -1.81
C VAL A 430 -8.84 29.56 -2.25
N SER A 431 -9.63 30.03 -1.27
CA SER A 431 -10.79 30.92 -1.49
C SER A 431 -11.76 30.39 -2.58
N GLY A 432 -12.13 29.11 -2.50
CA GLY A 432 -13.07 28.47 -3.43
C GLY A 432 -12.50 28.13 -4.83
N LYS A 433 -11.21 28.39 -5.07
CA LYS A 433 -10.53 28.07 -6.33
C LYS A 433 -9.51 26.96 -6.13
N VAL A 434 -9.53 25.94 -6.98
CA VAL A 434 -8.46 24.94 -7.00
C VAL A 434 -7.19 25.60 -7.50
N ILE A 435 -6.17 25.66 -6.64
CA ILE A 435 -4.80 25.95 -7.05
C ILE A 435 -4.25 24.68 -7.67
N THR A 436 -4.40 24.58 -8.99
CA THR A 436 -3.58 23.63 -9.73
C THR A 436 -2.13 24.10 -9.62
N PRO A 437 -1.18 23.27 -9.14
CA PRO A 437 0.22 23.49 -9.47
C PRO A 437 0.32 23.75 -10.99
N PRO A 438 1.23 24.62 -11.47
CA PRO A 438 1.50 24.69 -12.91
C PRO A 438 1.69 23.25 -13.36
N PRO A 439 1.01 22.82 -14.44
CA PRO A 439 0.84 21.41 -14.72
C PRO A 439 2.20 20.75 -14.59
N PRO A 440 2.38 19.71 -13.74
CA PRO A 440 3.55 18.88 -13.87
C PRO A 440 3.53 18.50 -15.35
N VAL A 441 4.61 18.81 -16.08
CA VAL A 441 4.71 18.46 -17.50
C VAL A 441 4.25 17.02 -17.56
N LEU A 442 3.03 16.78 -18.09
CA LEU A 442 2.50 15.42 -18.17
C LEU A 442 3.62 14.63 -18.81
N PRO A 443 3.96 13.42 -18.30
CA PRO A 443 4.72 12.51 -19.14
C PRO A 443 3.88 12.41 -20.40
N LYS A 444 4.33 13.08 -21.47
CA LYS A 444 3.61 13.16 -22.73
C LYS A 444 3.19 11.73 -23.04
N HIS A 445 1.95 11.51 -23.50
CA HIS A 445 1.50 10.15 -23.78
C HIS A 445 2.58 9.48 -24.65
N PRO A 446 2.95 8.20 -24.45
CA PRO A 446 4.08 7.60 -25.15
C PRO A 446 4.05 7.80 -26.67
N SER A 447 2.87 7.88 -27.28
CA SER A 447 2.73 8.24 -28.70
C SER A 447 3.03 9.71 -29.02
N ASP A 448 2.68 10.63 -28.13
CA ASP A 448 2.95 12.07 -28.25
C ASP A 448 4.44 12.34 -28.04
N VAL A 449 5.10 11.63 -27.12
CA VAL A 449 6.56 11.65 -26.98
C VAL A 449 7.21 11.26 -28.30
N ILE A 450 6.74 10.17 -28.91
CA ILE A 450 7.27 9.68 -30.18
C ILE A 450 7.04 10.69 -31.31
N TYR A 451 5.84 11.28 -31.40
CA TYR A 451 5.51 12.32 -32.37
C TYR A 451 6.43 13.54 -32.18
N GLU A 452 6.64 13.98 -30.95
CA GLU A 452 7.48 15.12 -30.61
C GLU A 452 8.97 14.86 -30.88
N ILE A 453 9.47 13.65 -30.60
CA ILE A 453 10.84 13.25 -30.98
C ILE A 453 11.01 13.38 -32.50
N LEU A 454 10.08 12.83 -33.28
CA LEU A 454 10.12 12.94 -34.74
C LEU A 454 10.06 14.42 -35.16
N LYS A 455 9.15 15.20 -34.58
CA LYS A 455 8.95 16.63 -34.88
C LYS A 455 10.20 17.46 -34.60
N GLN A 456 10.85 17.24 -33.45
CA GLN A 456 12.09 17.91 -33.05
C GLN A 456 13.26 17.51 -33.94
N GLN A 457 13.37 16.22 -34.28
CA GLN A 457 14.43 15.72 -35.15
C GLN A 457 14.28 16.22 -36.59
N GLY A 458 13.06 16.52 -37.04
CA GLY A 458 12.77 17.07 -38.37
C GLY A 458 13.07 16.13 -39.55
N THR A 459 13.51 14.90 -39.27
CA THR A 459 13.88 13.89 -40.27
C THR A 459 13.43 12.48 -39.86
N PRO A 460 13.25 11.54 -40.80
CA PRO A 460 12.77 10.19 -40.48
C PRO A 460 13.75 9.43 -39.59
N MET A 461 13.25 8.74 -38.57
CA MET A 461 14.08 8.01 -37.60
C MET A 461 13.89 6.50 -37.67
N HIS A 462 14.96 5.75 -37.41
CA HIS A 462 14.88 4.30 -37.22
C HIS A 462 14.22 3.99 -35.87
N ILE A 463 13.50 2.87 -35.78
CA ILE A 463 12.78 2.47 -34.57
C ILE A 463 13.70 2.29 -33.35
N ASP A 464 14.95 1.89 -33.56
CA ASP A 464 15.94 1.74 -32.48
C ASP A 464 16.44 3.09 -31.97
N ASP A 465 16.68 4.06 -32.86
CA ASP A 465 17.08 5.43 -32.50
C ASP A 465 15.93 6.14 -31.79
N LEU A 466 14.72 5.98 -32.33
CA LEU A 466 13.49 6.49 -31.75
C LEU A 466 13.24 5.91 -30.36
N PHE A 467 13.56 4.62 -30.14
CA PHE A 467 13.49 3.98 -28.82
C PHE A 467 14.54 4.53 -27.85
N THR A 468 15.74 4.83 -28.34
CA THR A 468 16.81 5.43 -27.54
C THR A 468 16.40 6.82 -27.04
N GLU A 469 15.91 7.68 -27.94
CA GLU A 469 15.40 9.01 -27.57
C GLU A 469 14.16 8.92 -26.66
N PHE A 470 13.26 7.97 -26.95
CA PHE A 470 12.11 7.69 -26.09
C PHE A 470 12.52 7.32 -24.65
N LYS A 471 13.56 6.50 -24.47
CA LYS A 471 14.07 6.11 -23.14
C LYS A 471 14.87 7.23 -22.47
N LYS A 472 15.47 8.17 -23.21
CA LYS A 472 16.06 9.39 -22.61
C LYS A 472 14.99 10.28 -21.99
N ILE A 473 13.85 10.44 -22.67
CA ILE A 473 12.72 11.26 -22.19
C ILE A 473 11.93 10.53 -21.10
N LEU A 474 11.74 9.21 -21.23
CA LEU A 474 11.00 8.36 -20.28
C LEU A 474 11.83 7.16 -19.78
N PRO A 475 12.85 7.39 -18.91
CA PRO A 475 13.78 6.34 -18.47
C PRO A 475 13.08 5.22 -17.69
N GLY A 476 12.05 5.52 -16.89
CA GLY A 476 11.28 4.54 -16.10
C GLY A 476 10.21 3.76 -16.87
N HIS A 477 10.02 3.98 -18.18
CA HIS A 477 8.95 3.32 -18.92
C HIS A 477 9.17 1.80 -19.06
N LYS A 478 8.09 1.01 -18.93
CA LYS A 478 8.08 -0.48 -18.92
C LYS A 478 8.60 -1.17 -20.19
N TYR A 479 8.80 -0.43 -21.28
CA TYR A 479 9.31 -1.00 -22.52
C TYR A 479 10.82 -1.20 -22.41
N THR A 480 11.25 -2.40 -22.79
CA THR A 480 12.62 -2.89 -22.73
C THR A 480 13.22 -3.09 -24.12
N SER A 481 12.42 -3.04 -25.19
CA SER A 481 12.86 -3.21 -26.58
C SER A 481 12.16 -2.26 -27.54
N SER A 482 12.88 -1.78 -28.56
CA SER A 482 12.39 -0.93 -29.65
C SER A 482 11.16 -1.49 -30.38
N LYS A 483 11.05 -2.83 -30.50
CA LYS A 483 9.91 -3.51 -31.13
C LYS A 483 8.58 -3.19 -30.44
N GLN A 484 8.61 -2.88 -29.13
CA GLN A 484 7.42 -2.58 -28.34
C GLN A 484 6.82 -1.19 -28.64
N LEU A 485 7.52 -0.34 -29.39
CA LEU A 485 6.97 0.94 -29.88
C LEU A 485 6.00 0.76 -31.06
N ARG A 486 6.06 -0.37 -31.78
CA ARG A 486 5.28 -0.59 -33.01
C ARG A 486 3.77 -0.39 -32.82
N PRO A 487 3.12 -0.93 -31.78
CA PRO A 487 1.68 -0.74 -31.59
C PRO A 487 1.31 0.75 -31.48
N LEU A 488 2.09 1.54 -30.74
CA LEU A 488 1.87 2.98 -30.59
C LEU A 488 2.05 3.73 -31.91
N LEU A 489 3.10 3.38 -32.66
CA LEU A 489 3.39 3.97 -33.96
C LEU A 489 2.31 3.68 -35.01
N TYR A 490 1.67 2.50 -34.97
CA TYR A 490 0.57 2.15 -35.87
C TYR A 490 -0.75 2.80 -35.50
N GLN A 491 -0.97 3.06 -34.21
CA GLN A 491 -2.19 3.69 -33.70
C GLN A 491 -2.19 5.22 -33.83
N HIS A 492 -1.02 5.83 -34.04
CA HIS A 492 -0.90 7.28 -34.10
C HIS A 492 -1.22 7.83 -35.51
N ASP A 493 -2.32 8.57 -35.63
CA ASP A 493 -2.85 9.03 -36.92
C ASP A 493 -1.91 9.94 -37.72
N LEU A 494 -0.97 10.63 -37.07
CA LEU A 494 -0.06 11.57 -37.73
C LEU A 494 1.32 10.98 -38.06
N ILE A 495 1.58 9.72 -37.70
CA ILE A 495 2.85 9.05 -37.98
C ILE A 495 2.66 8.07 -39.12
N THR A 496 3.66 7.97 -39.99
CA THR A 496 3.73 6.98 -41.07
C THR A 496 5.15 6.41 -41.18
N HIS A 497 5.37 5.48 -42.10
CA HIS A 497 6.66 4.86 -42.33
C HIS A 497 7.28 5.30 -43.66
N LYS A 498 8.62 5.33 -43.70
CA LYS A 498 9.41 5.59 -44.90
C LYS A 498 10.09 4.29 -45.34
N GLY A 499 9.66 3.68 -46.45
CA GLY A 499 10.26 2.43 -46.94
C GLY A 499 9.86 1.18 -46.13
N ARG A 500 10.83 0.43 -45.59
CA ARG A 500 10.53 -0.78 -44.77
C ARG A 500 9.98 -0.35 -43.39
N LYS A 501 9.25 -1.25 -42.71
CA LYS A 501 8.55 -1.04 -41.41
C LYS A 501 9.46 -0.74 -40.19
N SER A 502 10.59 -0.08 -40.39
CA SER A 502 11.55 0.28 -39.34
C SER A 502 11.95 1.76 -39.34
N MET A 503 11.59 2.54 -40.37
CA MET A 503 11.81 3.99 -40.40
C MET A 503 10.47 4.72 -40.31
N TYR A 504 10.34 5.67 -39.39
CA TYR A 504 9.10 6.39 -39.11
C TYR A 504 9.28 7.90 -39.35
N MET A 505 8.19 8.55 -39.79
CA MET A 505 8.15 9.98 -40.14
C MET A 505 6.76 10.57 -39.89
N LEU A 506 6.66 11.90 -39.87
CA LEU A 506 5.37 12.58 -39.73
C LEU A 506 4.66 12.72 -41.08
N LYS A 507 3.35 12.48 -41.11
CA LYS A 507 2.52 12.63 -42.33
C LYS A 507 2.49 14.07 -42.86
N GLU A 508 2.65 15.05 -41.98
CA GLU A 508 2.66 16.48 -42.35
C GLU A 508 3.92 16.93 -43.11
N TRP A 509 4.98 16.11 -43.11
CA TRP A 509 6.22 16.41 -43.82
C TRP A 509 6.07 16.23 -45.33
N LYS A 510 5.44 17.21 -46.00
CA LYS A 510 5.26 17.24 -47.46
C LYS A 510 6.58 17.27 -48.24
N HIS A 511 7.68 17.69 -47.59
CA HIS A 511 9.02 17.72 -48.16
C HIS A 511 9.70 16.33 -48.17
N ILE A 512 9.10 15.32 -47.53
CA ILE A 512 9.63 13.95 -47.49
C ILE A 512 8.57 13.01 -48.06
N LYS A 513 8.89 12.31 -49.16
CA LYS A 513 7.95 11.39 -49.80
C LYS A 513 7.71 10.16 -48.92
N SER A 514 6.44 9.94 -48.55
CA SER A 514 5.99 8.76 -47.81
C SER A 514 5.79 7.55 -48.74
N GLY A 515 5.94 6.34 -48.21
CA GLY A 515 5.68 5.09 -48.94
C GLY A 515 6.94 4.32 -49.30
N THR A 516 6.78 3.33 -50.18
CA THR A 516 7.84 2.41 -50.60
C THR A 516 8.38 2.74 -51.98
N ILE A 517 9.61 2.30 -52.27
CA ILE A 517 10.21 2.37 -53.62
C ILE A 517 9.23 1.85 -54.68
N ARG A 518 8.49 0.77 -54.42
CA ARG A 518 7.54 0.20 -55.38
C ARG A 518 6.32 1.09 -55.63
N GLU A 519 5.81 1.76 -54.61
CA GLU A 519 4.70 2.72 -54.76
C GLU A 519 5.14 3.94 -55.56
N THR A 520 6.36 4.45 -55.30
CA THR A 520 6.93 5.55 -56.09
C THR A 520 7.17 5.18 -57.54
N ILE A 521 7.59 3.94 -57.81
CA ILE A 521 7.68 3.44 -59.19
C ILE A 521 6.29 3.35 -59.83
N ILE A 522 5.27 2.89 -59.10
CA ILE A 522 3.89 2.81 -59.62
C ILE A 522 3.35 4.20 -59.95
N GLU A 523 3.50 5.16 -59.05
CA GLU A 523 3.10 6.55 -59.27
C GLU A 523 3.79 7.14 -60.51
N PHE A 524 5.11 6.93 -60.62
CA PHE A 524 5.88 7.36 -61.78
C PHE A 524 5.39 6.73 -63.08
N LEU A 525 5.17 5.41 -63.10
CA LEU A 525 4.74 4.70 -64.30
C LEU A 525 3.26 4.96 -64.65
N ASN A 526 2.41 5.26 -63.68
CA ASN A 526 1.02 5.66 -63.91
C ASN A 526 0.93 6.96 -64.71
N GLY A 527 1.79 7.93 -64.39
CA GLY A 527 1.89 9.21 -65.10
C GLY A 527 2.51 9.12 -66.50
N HIS A 528 2.83 7.92 -67.00
CA HIS A 528 3.49 7.72 -68.28
C HIS A 528 2.74 6.74 -69.18
N ASP A 529 2.54 7.15 -70.44
CA ASP A 529 1.80 6.35 -71.43
C ASP A 529 2.68 5.37 -72.21
N ARG A 530 3.94 5.19 -71.80
CA ARG A 530 4.88 4.20 -72.35
C ARG A 530 5.74 3.59 -71.24
N PRO A 531 6.25 2.34 -71.39
CA PRO A 531 7.23 1.78 -70.49
C PRO A 531 8.49 2.65 -70.43
N ARG A 532 9.10 2.79 -69.25
CA ARG A 532 10.25 3.66 -69.03
C ARG A 532 11.53 2.87 -68.81
N ALA A 533 12.66 3.39 -69.29
CA ALA A 533 13.95 2.79 -69.05
C ALA A 533 14.25 2.71 -67.55
N VAL A 534 14.89 1.64 -67.09
CA VAL A 534 15.22 1.46 -65.66
C VAL A 534 16.03 2.63 -65.09
N ARG A 535 16.81 3.33 -65.93
CA ARG A 535 17.55 4.54 -65.56
C ARG A 535 16.63 5.73 -65.26
N GLU A 536 15.63 5.98 -66.08
CA GLU A 536 14.65 7.06 -65.86
C GLU A 536 13.85 6.81 -64.59
N ILE A 537 13.42 5.56 -64.38
CA ILE A 537 12.76 5.13 -63.14
C ILE A 537 13.69 5.34 -61.95
N THR A 538 14.98 4.99 -62.10
CA THR A 538 15.98 5.15 -61.05
C THR A 538 16.20 6.62 -60.72
N ASN A 539 16.37 7.48 -61.71
CA ASN A 539 16.55 8.92 -61.51
C ASN A 539 15.38 9.53 -60.74
N HIS A 540 14.15 9.15 -61.09
CA HIS A 540 12.97 9.62 -60.37
C HIS A 540 12.90 9.07 -58.94
N VAL A 541 13.19 7.78 -58.72
CA VAL A 541 13.18 7.18 -57.39
C VAL A 541 14.28 7.77 -56.49
N LEU A 542 15.46 8.06 -57.03
CA LEU A 542 16.60 8.62 -56.29
C LEU A 542 16.31 10.03 -55.75
N GLN A 543 15.40 10.80 -56.38
CA GLN A 543 14.93 12.08 -55.83
C GLN A 543 14.30 11.93 -54.43
N TYR A 544 13.77 10.75 -54.11
CA TYR A 544 13.06 10.48 -52.87
C TYR A 544 13.74 9.40 -51.99
N PHE A 545 14.52 8.51 -52.61
CA PHE A 545 15.24 7.40 -51.97
C PHE A 545 16.71 7.39 -52.42
N PRO A 546 17.53 8.38 -52.03
CA PRO A 546 18.90 8.53 -52.55
C PRO A 546 19.84 7.36 -52.24
N GLU A 547 19.57 6.61 -51.16
CA GLU A 547 20.38 5.47 -50.71
C GLU A 547 20.17 4.17 -51.50
N THR A 548 19.21 4.13 -52.43
CA THR A 548 19.02 2.95 -53.29
C THR A 548 19.92 3.01 -54.51
N ASN A 549 19.90 1.96 -55.33
CA ASN A 549 20.62 1.95 -56.60
C ASN A 549 19.84 1.24 -57.69
N ILE A 550 20.29 1.44 -58.93
CA ILE A 550 19.66 0.89 -60.14
C ILE A 550 19.44 -0.63 -60.07
N ASN A 551 20.38 -1.37 -59.47
CA ASN A 551 20.29 -2.82 -59.35
C ASN A 551 19.19 -3.22 -58.35
N SER A 552 19.16 -2.59 -57.18
CA SER A 552 18.13 -2.80 -56.16
C SER A 552 16.74 -2.44 -56.67
N ILE A 553 16.59 -1.32 -57.39
CA ILE A 553 15.32 -0.90 -58.02
C ILE A 553 14.88 -1.94 -59.05
N ARG A 554 15.77 -2.33 -59.97
CA ARG A 554 15.50 -3.32 -61.01
C ARG A 554 15.05 -4.66 -60.42
N THR A 555 15.82 -5.18 -59.45
CA THR A 555 15.50 -6.43 -58.77
C THR A 555 14.19 -6.33 -57.98
N SER A 556 13.89 -5.17 -57.37
CA SER A 556 12.64 -4.96 -56.64
C SER A 556 11.40 -5.04 -57.54
N MET A 557 11.49 -4.53 -58.79
CA MET A 557 10.43 -4.65 -59.79
C MET A 557 10.29 -6.10 -60.30
N ILE A 558 11.40 -6.78 -60.60
CA ILE A 558 11.40 -8.17 -61.08
C ILE A 558 10.87 -9.14 -60.02
N LYS A 559 11.25 -8.96 -58.76
CA LYS A 559 10.86 -9.82 -57.62
C LYS A 559 9.61 -9.30 -56.90
N ASP A 560 8.74 -8.54 -57.57
CA ASP A 560 7.47 -8.13 -56.97
C ASP A 560 6.51 -9.31 -56.87
N SER A 561 6.21 -9.76 -55.65
CA SER A 561 5.32 -10.90 -55.40
C SER A 561 3.89 -10.69 -55.91
N LYS A 562 3.44 -9.43 -56.00
CA LYS A 562 2.14 -9.06 -56.56
C LYS A 562 2.14 -8.96 -58.10
N LYS A 563 3.29 -9.21 -58.76
CA LYS A 563 3.46 -9.15 -60.22
C LYS A 563 2.94 -7.85 -60.86
N ARG A 564 3.08 -6.70 -60.16
CA ARG A 564 2.56 -5.40 -60.63
C ARG A 564 3.39 -4.76 -61.75
N PHE A 565 4.60 -5.25 -61.99
CA PHE A 565 5.50 -4.72 -63.01
C PHE A 565 5.72 -5.74 -64.12
N LYS A 566 5.80 -5.27 -65.37
CA LYS A 566 6.12 -6.05 -66.56
C LYS A 566 7.36 -5.48 -67.24
N GLN A 567 8.30 -6.35 -67.60
CA GLN A 567 9.50 -5.99 -68.33
C GLN A 567 9.25 -5.99 -69.84
N TYR A 568 9.75 -4.96 -70.53
CA TYR A 568 9.70 -4.79 -71.98
C TYR A 568 11.12 -4.83 -72.57
N LYS A 569 11.25 -4.83 -73.91
CA LYS A 569 12.54 -4.84 -74.60
C LYS A 569 13.40 -3.62 -74.19
N ASN A 570 14.74 -3.74 -74.31
CA ASN A 570 15.74 -2.72 -73.97
C ASN A 570 15.80 -2.28 -72.50
N GLY A 571 15.36 -3.13 -71.56
CA GLY A 571 15.46 -2.83 -70.12
C GLY A 571 14.44 -1.81 -69.62
N CYS A 572 13.35 -1.63 -70.35
CA CYS A 572 12.21 -0.80 -69.93
C CYS A 572 11.22 -1.59 -69.05
N PHE A 573 10.53 -0.88 -68.16
CA PHE A 573 9.50 -1.44 -67.26
C PHE A 573 8.20 -0.64 -67.38
N GLY A 574 7.07 -1.34 -67.29
CA GLY A 574 5.72 -0.79 -67.23
C GLY A 574 4.87 -1.49 -66.18
N LEU A 575 3.65 -1.01 -65.96
CA LEU A 575 2.68 -1.62 -65.05
C LEU A 575 1.91 -2.75 -65.76
N SER A 576 1.68 -3.85 -65.04
CA SER A 576 1.03 -5.04 -65.60
C SER A 576 -0.45 -4.85 -65.93
N ASP A 577 -1.11 -3.92 -65.26
CA ASP A 577 -2.53 -3.54 -65.41
C ASP A 577 -2.76 -2.39 -66.39
N LYS A 578 -1.69 -1.83 -66.98
CA LYS A 578 -1.77 -0.75 -67.99
C LYS A 578 -1.42 -1.28 -69.38
N THR A 579 -2.31 -1.01 -70.35
CA THR A 579 -2.06 -1.30 -71.77
C THR A 579 -1.32 -0.11 -72.39
N TYR A 580 -0.15 -0.35 -72.98
CA TYR A 580 0.67 0.67 -73.60
C TYR A 580 0.49 0.65 -75.14
N PRO A 581 0.40 1.81 -75.82
CA PRO A 581 0.25 1.86 -77.28
C PRO A 581 1.45 1.25 -77.99
N ASP A 582 1.18 0.28 -78.87
CA ASP A 582 2.19 -0.52 -79.56
C ASP A 582 2.75 0.21 -80.79
N LYS A 583 3.76 1.07 -80.59
CA LYS A 583 4.68 1.53 -81.65
C LYS A 583 6.10 1.69 -81.09
N THR A 584 6.94 0.69 -81.38
CA THR A 584 8.37 0.77 -81.81
C THR A 584 9.21 1.90 -81.18
N GLY A 585 10.26 1.67 -80.39
CA GLY A 585 11.37 0.76 -80.69
C GLY A 585 12.28 1.35 -81.77
N ASP A 586 13.06 2.40 -81.48
CA ASP A 586 14.24 2.77 -82.28
C ASP A 586 15.35 3.44 -81.41
N PRO A 587 16.65 3.04 -81.49
CA PRO A 587 17.67 3.25 -80.45
C PRO A 587 18.63 4.46 -80.62
N ALA A 588 18.31 5.50 -81.40
CA ALA A 588 19.32 6.50 -81.82
C ALA A 588 19.29 7.88 -81.10
N THR A 589 18.39 8.15 -80.16
CA THR A 589 18.18 9.53 -79.63
C THR A 589 18.62 9.80 -78.18
N LEU A 590 19.36 8.90 -77.53
CA LEU A 590 19.82 9.12 -76.14
C LEU A 590 21.33 8.93 -76.04
N GLY A 591 22.08 9.91 -76.56
CA GLY A 591 23.54 9.98 -76.43
C GLY A 591 23.98 10.08 -74.97
N ILE A 592 24.25 8.93 -74.33
CA ILE A 592 24.93 8.83 -73.04
C ILE A 592 25.95 7.69 -73.15
N SER A 593 27.23 8.05 -73.21
CA SER A 593 28.38 7.15 -73.07
C SER A 593 28.26 6.37 -71.74
N ASN A 594 28.37 5.05 -71.80
CA ASN A 594 28.20 4.14 -70.67
C ASN A 594 29.48 3.34 -70.44
N ASN A 595 30.47 3.92 -69.78
CA ASN A 595 31.63 3.13 -69.36
C ASN A 595 31.80 3.16 -67.84
N PRO A 596 31.41 2.08 -67.12
CA PRO A 596 31.50 1.98 -65.67
C PRO A 596 32.92 2.10 -65.08
N PHE A 597 33.95 1.97 -65.91
CA PHE A 597 35.35 2.09 -65.49
C PHE A 597 35.73 3.56 -65.24
N ASP A 598 35.39 4.45 -66.17
CA ASP A 598 35.79 5.86 -66.12
C ASP A 598 35.09 6.60 -64.95
N GLU A 599 33.83 6.27 -64.70
CA GLU A 599 33.08 6.76 -63.53
C GLU A 599 33.73 6.31 -62.22
N ARG A 600 34.13 5.04 -62.11
CA ARG A 600 34.77 4.51 -60.90
C ARG A 600 36.19 5.01 -60.68
N LEU A 601 36.93 5.28 -61.75
CA LEU A 601 38.24 5.90 -61.67
C LEU A 601 38.12 7.33 -61.14
N SER A 602 37.13 8.09 -61.62
CA SER A 602 36.82 9.44 -61.14
C SER A 602 36.43 9.45 -59.65
N ASP A 603 35.61 8.50 -59.21
CA ASP A 603 35.27 8.32 -57.79
C ASP A 603 36.52 8.08 -56.92
N LEU A 604 37.47 7.27 -57.41
CA LEU A 604 38.72 6.97 -56.71
C LEU A 604 39.61 8.21 -56.60
N GLU A 605 39.80 8.95 -57.68
CA GLU A 605 40.61 10.19 -57.65
C GLU A 605 40.00 11.23 -56.73
N LYS A 606 38.69 11.40 -56.80
CA LYS A 606 37.96 12.28 -55.89
C LYS A 606 38.20 11.86 -54.43
N PHE A 607 38.12 10.57 -54.13
CA PHE A 607 38.41 10.07 -52.79
C PHE A 607 39.84 10.40 -52.34
N ILE A 608 40.85 10.09 -53.17
CA ILE A 608 42.26 10.35 -52.82
C ILE A 608 42.51 11.85 -52.61
N SER A 609 41.92 12.71 -53.44
CA SER A 609 42.06 14.17 -53.32
C SER A 609 41.42 14.75 -52.04
N GLN A 610 40.33 14.14 -51.57
CA GLN A 610 39.59 14.62 -50.41
C GLN A 610 40.15 14.07 -49.10
N HIS A 611 40.55 12.81 -49.10
CA HIS A 611 40.97 12.09 -47.90
C HIS A 611 42.49 11.99 -47.75
N TRP A 612 43.26 12.31 -48.78
CA TRP A 612 44.72 12.32 -48.79
C TRP A 612 45.35 10.96 -48.41
N HIS A 613 44.68 9.87 -48.77
CA HIS A 613 45.21 8.50 -48.71
C HIS A 613 44.48 7.62 -49.72
N PHE A 614 45.08 6.49 -50.09
CA PHE A 614 44.38 5.44 -50.84
C PHE A 614 43.31 4.75 -49.97
N PRO A 615 42.19 4.28 -50.55
CA PRO A 615 41.16 3.58 -49.79
C PRO A 615 41.72 2.35 -49.05
N PHE A 616 41.31 2.13 -47.80
CA PHE A 616 41.78 1.00 -47.00
C PHE A 616 40.85 -0.23 -47.10
N SER A 617 41.45 -1.41 -46.89
CA SER A 617 40.75 -2.71 -46.89
C SER A 617 39.74 -2.88 -45.75
N VAL A 618 40.00 -2.21 -44.63
CA VAL A 618 39.17 -2.21 -43.44
C VAL A 618 38.93 -0.75 -43.08
N SER A 619 37.71 -0.26 -43.33
CA SER A 619 37.26 1.08 -42.97
C SER A 619 35.85 1.02 -42.38
N THR A 620 35.50 2.02 -41.56
CA THR A 620 34.11 2.23 -41.14
C THR A 620 33.25 2.78 -42.28
N ASP A 621 33.86 3.33 -43.34
CA ASP A 621 33.16 3.77 -44.54
C ASP A 621 33.03 2.62 -45.55
N GLN A 622 31.78 2.27 -45.87
CA GLN A 622 31.47 1.25 -46.87
C GLN A 622 31.85 1.65 -48.30
N ASN A 623 31.83 2.95 -48.61
CA ASN A 623 32.24 3.46 -49.92
C ASN A 623 33.75 3.32 -50.11
N GLU A 624 34.54 3.66 -49.09
CA GLU A 624 35.99 3.44 -49.09
C GLU A 624 36.33 1.95 -49.29
N MET A 625 35.70 1.03 -48.53
CA MET A 625 35.94 -0.40 -48.71
C MET A 625 35.53 -0.91 -50.11
N SER A 626 34.49 -0.31 -50.71
CA SER A 626 34.05 -0.60 -52.08
C SER A 626 35.09 -0.15 -53.10
N LEU A 627 35.60 1.08 -52.97
CA LEU A 627 36.67 1.63 -53.80
C LEU A 627 37.98 0.84 -53.66
N TYR A 628 38.36 0.46 -52.44
CA TYR A 628 39.52 -0.39 -52.19
C TYR A 628 39.40 -1.72 -52.95
N ARG A 629 38.27 -2.41 -52.83
CA ARG A 629 38.05 -3.70 -53.50
C ARG A 629 38.14 -3.55 -55.01
N TRP A 630 37.50 -2.51 -55.56
CA TRP A 630 37.53 -2.25 -56.98
C TRP A 630 38.94 -1.93 -57.48
N TRP A 631 39.65 -1.01 -56.81
CA TRP A 631 41.02 -0.61 -57.16
C TRP A 631 42.00 -1.77 -57.07
N ARG A 632 41.89 -2.57 -56.00
CA ARG A 632 42.70 -3.79 -55.83
C ARG A 632 42.47 -4.78 -56.97
N LEU A 633 41.22 -4.97 -57.43
CA LEU A 633 40.93 -5.85 -58.56
C LEU A 633 41.57 -5.33 -59.86
N GLN A 634 41.57 -4.00 -60.09
CA GLN A 634 42.25 -3.42 -61.26
C GLN A 634 43.77 -3.64 -61.19
N CYS A 635 44.36 -3.53 -60.00
CA CYS A 635 45.79 -3.78 -59.80
C CYS A 635 46.15 -5.27 -59.91
N VAL A 636 45.33 -6.18 -59.38
CA VAL A 636 45.58 -7.64 -59.38
C VAL A 636 45.34 -8.24 -60.76
N HIS A 637 44.39 -7.70 -61.52
CA HIS A 637 44.08 -8.16 -62.88
C HIS A 637 44.53 -7.15 -63.94
N PHE A 638 45.61 -6.43 -63.66
CA PHE A 638 46.15 -5.38 -64.53
C PHE A 638 46.35 -5.85 -65.97
N ASP A 639 46.86 -7.06 -66.17
CA ASP A 639 47.12 -7.62 -67.51
C ASP A 639 45.85 -7.78 -68.36
N LYS A 640 44.70 -7.95 -67.72
CA LYS A 640 43.39 -8.15 -68.36
C LYS A 640 42.69 -6.82 -68.73
N LEU A 641 43.26 -5.67 -68.37
CA LEU A 641 42.72 -4.36 -68.70
C LEU A 641 43.04 -3.96 -70.14
N THR A 642 42.21 -3.12 -70.75
CA THR A 642 42.52 -2.51 -72.05
C THR A 642 43.72 -1.57 -71.93
N GLN A 643 44.38 -1.26 -73.05
CA GLN A 643 45.58 -0.40 -73.03
C GLN A 643 45.31 1.00 -72.43
N GLY A 644 44.14 1.58 -72.70
CA GLY A 644 43.73 2.86 -72.10
C GLY A 644 43.53 2.77 -70.58
N GLN A 645 42.90 1.70 -70.10
CA GLN A 645 42.70 1.46 -68.67
C GLN A 645 44.01 1.22 -67.92
N LYS A 646 44.96 0.50 -68.53
CA LYS A 646 46.32 0.29 -67.97
C LYS A 646 47.03 1.62 -67.76
N THR A 647 46.98 2.49 -68.77
CA THR A 647 47.62 3.82 -68.75
C THR A 647 47.07 4.67 -67.60
N GLU A 648 45.75 4.66 -67.39
CA GLU A 648 45.12 5.38 -66.28
C GLU A 648 45.49 4.81 -64.90
N VAL A 649 45.50 3.48 -64.75
CA VAL A 649 45.91 2.86 -63.47
C VAL A 649 47.35 3.22 -63.11
N GLU A 650 48.26 3.22 -64.09
CA GLU A 650 49.66 3.63 -63.90
C GLU A 650 49.77 5.13 -63.56
N ARG A 651 48.98 5.99 -64.22
CA ARG A 651 48.93 7.43 -63.91
C ARG A 651 48.57 7.66 -62.45
N ILE A 652 47.53 7.00 -61.93
CA ILE A 652 47.11 7.12 -60.52
C ILE A 652 48.21 6.66 -59.56
N LYS A 653 48.83 5.50 -59.82
CA LYS A 653 49.91 4.98 -58.96
C LYS A 653 51.10 5.95 -58.90
N ASN A 654 51.46 6.57 -60.02
CA ASN A 654 52.57 7.51 -60.08
C ASN A 654 52.22 8.87 -59.46
N GLN A 655 51.06 9.42 -59.80
CA GLN A 655 50.63 10.75 -59.35
C GLN A 655 50.43 10.81 -57.82
N TYR A 656 49.94 9.73 -57.22
CA TYR A 656 49.63 9.66 -55.79
C TYR A 656 50.55 8.74 -55.01
N ALA A 657 51.73 8.39 -55.54
CA ALA A 657 52.65 7.42 -54.92
C ALA A 657 52.95 7.72 -53.43
N GLY A 658 53.06 8.99 -53.05
CA GLY A 658 53.32 9.40 -51.66
C GLY A 658 52.16 9.21 -50.69
N LEU A 659 50.95 8.91 -51.18
CA LEU A 659 49.75 8.67 -50.38
C LEU A 659 49.41 7.17 -50.26
N ASP A 660 50.15 6.31 -50.98
CA ASP A 660 50.02 4.86 -50.90
C ASP A 660 50.82 4.34 -49.70
N THR A 661 50.15 4.29 -48.55
CA THR A 661 50.75 3.87 -47.28
C THR A 661 49.82 2.90 -46.56
N GLU A 662 50.38 2.09 -45.66
CA GLU A 662 49.58 1.26 -44.79
C GLU A 662 48.71 2.10 -43.84
N LYS A 663 47.49 1.62 -43.58
CA LYS A 663 46.54 2.25 -42.66
C LYS A 663 47.15 2.58 -41.29
N LYS A 664 47.92 1.65 -40.73
CA LYS A 664 48.57 1.84 -39.42
C LYS A 664 49.55 3.01 -39.42
N VAL A 665 50.32 3.16 -40.50
CA VAL A 665 51.30 4.26 -40.65
C VAL A 665 50.57 5.59 -40.82
N TYR A 666 49.51 5.61 -41.65
CA TYR A 666 48.65 6.79 -41.81
C TYR A 666 48.00 7.23 -40.49
N GLU A 667 47.37 6.30 -39.76
CA GLU A 667 46.73 6.60 -38.48
C GLU A 667 47.72 7.09 -37.43
N TRP A 668 48.92 6.52 -37.39
CA TRP A 668 49.98 6.98 -36.49
C TRP A 668 50.40 8.42 -36.83
N ASN A 669 50.67 8.71 -38.10
CA ASN A 669 51.05 10.04 -38.56
C ASN A 669 49.94 11.08 -38.35
N ASN A 670 48.69 10.70 -38.55
CA ASN A 670 47.56 11.59 -38.30
C ASN A 670 47.45 11.93 -36.80
N ARG A 671 47.56 10.94 -35.92
CA ARG A 671 47.54 11.18 -34.46
C ARG A 671 48.73 12.02 -33.99
N TYR A 672 49.91 11.80 -34.57
CA TYR A 672 51.08 12.65 -34.38
C TYR A 672 50.76 14.11 -34.74
N ASN A 673 50.20 14.37 -35.92
CA ASN A 673 49.87 15.73 -36.37
C ASN A 673 48.81 16.40 -35.47
N ILE A 674 47.79 15.64 -35.05
CA ILE A 674 46.76 16.16 -34.13
C ILE A 674 47.39 16.53 -32.77
N LEU A 675 48.31 15.69 -32.25
CA LEU A 675 49.03 16.00 -31.03
C LEU A 675 49.91 17.24 -31.20
N ILE A 676 50.68 17.36 -32.28
CA ILE A 676 51.49 18.55 -32.55
C ILE A 676 50.62 19.81 -32.63
N GLY A 677 49.48 19.75 -33.33
CA GLY A 677 48.53 20.86 -33.37
C GLY A 677 47.99 21.23 -31.98
N PHE A 678 47.72 20.24 -31.14
CA PHE A 678 47.33 20.47 -29.75
C PHE A 678 48.45 21.16 -28.95
N LEU A 679 49.70 20.69 -29.05
CA LEU A 679 50.84 21.28 -28.35
C LEU A 679 51.11 22.72 -28.78
N LEU A 680 51.06 23.00 -30.09
CA LEU A 680 51.25 24.35 -30.62
C LEU A 680 50.15 25.32 -30.17
N THR A 681 48.91 24.83 -30.06
CA THR A 681 47.75 25.68 -29.70
C THR A 681 47.67 25.91 -28.19
N ASN A 682 47.89 24.88 -27.38
CA ASN A 682 47.66 24.91 -25.94
C ASN A 682 48.94 25.14 -25.13
N GLN A 683 50.10 25.07 -25.77
CA GLN A 683 51.42 25.25 -25.17
C GLN A 683 51.69 24.38 -23.93
N ARG A 684 51.01 23.22 -23.85
CA ARG A 684 51.15 22.25 -22.76
C ARG A 684 50.88 20.84 -23.22
N MET A 685 51.36 19.85 -22.47
CA MET A 685 51.00 18.45 -22.70
C MET A 685 49.50 18.17 -22.42
N PRO A 686 48.88 17.23 -23.16
CA PRO A 686 47.50 16.82 -22.90
C PRO A 686 47.38 16.14 -21.53
N SER A 687 46.36 16.55 -20.77
CA SER A 687 46.17 16.12 -19.38
C SER A 687 45.47 14.74 -19.28
N PRO A 688 45.91 13.85 -18.37
CA PRO A 688 45.25 12.58 -18.11
C PRO A 688 43.81 12.74 -17.58
N ASP A 689 43.52 13.84 -16.88
CA ASP A 689 42.23 14.12 -16.24
C ASP A 689 41.21 14.76 -17.18
N SER A 690 41.63 15.09 -18.41
CA SER A 690 40.76 15.64 -19.44
C SER A 690 39.78 14.59 -19.99
N ARG A 691 38.77 15.02 -20.76
CA ARG A 691 37.80 14.13 -21.43
C ARG A 691 37.86 14.33 -22.94
N GLY A 692 37.42 13.31 -23.69
CA GLY A 692 37.31 13.41 -25.15
C GLY A 692 38.67 13.37 -25.86
N LEU A 693 38.88 14.28 -26.81
CA LEU A 693 40.07 14.29 -27.69
C LEU A 693 41.38 14.42 -26.91
N GLU A 694 41.45 15.29 -25.92
CA GLU A 694 42.67 15.52 -25.14
C GLU A 694 43.10 14.26 -24.36
N LYS A 695 42.15 13.54 -23.77
CA LYS A 695 42.42 12.25 -23.10
C LYS A 695 42.94 11.20 -24.08
N LEU A 696 42.35 11.12 -25.27
CA LEU A 696 42.79 10.20 -26.32
C LEU A 696 44.22 10.50 -26.79
N LEU A 697 44.57 11.79 -26.87
CA LEU A 697 45.92 12.25 -27.19
C LEU A 697 46.91 11.90 -26.08
N HIS A 698 46.55 12.11 -24.81
CA HIS A 698 47.36 11.68 -23.66
C HIS A 698 47.64 10.17 -23.70
N GLU A 699 46.60 9.35 -23.84
CA GLU A 699 46.74 7.89 -23.93
C GLU A 699 47.55 7.45 -25.15
N TRP A 700 47.41 8.14 -26.28
CA TRP A 700 48.20 7.85 -27.47
C TRP A 700 49.67 8.22 -27.29
N TYR A 701 49.98 9.36 -26.67
CA TYR A 701 51.34 9.74 -26.33
C TYR A 701 52.03 8.69 -25.44
N LEU A 702 51.34 8.17 -24.41
CA LEU A 702 51.88 7.09 -23.57
C LEU A 702 52.18 5.82 -24.37
N ARG A 703 51.31 5.46 -25.32
CA ARG A 703 51.55 4.33 -26.23
C ARG A 703 52.75 4.58 -27.14
N ALA A 704 52.85 5.77 -27.74
CA ALA A 704 53.98 6.15 -28.58
C ALA A 704 55.31 6.14 -27.81
N THR A 705 55.29 6.54 -26.53
CA THR A 705 56.44 6.45 -25.61
C THR A 705 56.88 5.00 -25.39
N SER A 706 55.91 4.12 -25.11
CA SER A 706 56.15 2.68 -24.96
C SER A 706 56.72 2.06 -26.23
N ASP A 707 56.17 2.42 -27.39
CA ASP A 707 56.61 1.91 -28.69
C ASP A 707 58.01 2.44 -29.07
N PHE A 708 58.38 3.66 -28.70
CA PHE A 708 59.74 4.19 -28.88
C PHE A 708 60.79 3.37 -28.11
N ASN A 709 60.44 2.93 -26.89
CA ASN A 709 61.30 2.13 -26.01
C ASN A 709 61.36 0.64 -26.40
N ARG A 710 60.45 0.17 -27.28
CA ARG A 710 60.48 -1.20 -27.81
C ARG A 710 61.42 -1.32 -29.01
N LYS A 711 62.15 -2.44 -29.09
CA LYS A 711 62.96 -2.80 -30.26
C LYS A 711 62.02 -2.98 -31.47
N ASN A 712 62.22 -2.20 -32.53
CA ASN A 712 61.36 -2.11 -33.72
C ASN A 712 59.91 -1.63 -33.48
N GLY A 713 59.60 -0.94 -32.37
CA GLY A 713 58.23 -0.46 -32.10
C GLY A 713 57.79 0.75 -32.94
N LEU A 714 58.74 1.53 -33.46
CA LEU A 714 58.51 2.68 -34.35
C LEU A 714 59.49 2.64 -35.53
N SER A 715 59.04 3.09 -36.70
CA SER A 715 59.91 3.31 -37.87
C SER A 715 60.88 4.48 -37.64
N ASP A 716 61.96 4.58 -38.43
CA ASP A 716 62.95 5.66 -38.28
C ASP A 716 62.33 7.07 -38.44
N GLU A 717 61.32 7.20 -39.29
CA GLU A 717 60.55 8.44 -39.43
C GLU A 717 59.72 8.74 -38.18
N GLN A 718 59.00 7.74 -37.66
CA GLN A 718 58.18 7.87 -36.46
C GLN A 718 59.03 8.17 -35.22
N ARG A 719 60.24 7.60 -35.13
CA ARG A 719 61.21 7.90 -34.07
C ARG A 719 61.66 9.36 -34.11
N ARG A 720 61.97 9.90 -35.29
CA ARG A 720 62.31 11.32 -35.45
C ARG A 720 61.16 12.23 -35.02
N LYS A 721 59.95 11.95 -35.50
CA LYS A 721 58.71 12.66 -35.12
C LYS A 721 58.46 12.60 -33.61
N TYR A 722 58.61 11.42 -32.98
CA TYR A 722 58.47 11.29 -31.53
C TYR A 722 59.49 12.16 -30.76
N MET A 723 60.75 12.19 -31.21
CA MET A 723 61.77 13.06 -30.61
C MET A 723 61.42 14.56 -30.72
N ASP A 724 60.68 14.96 -31.74
CA ASP A 724 60.21 16.35 -31.87
C ASP A 724 59.09 16.66 -30.86
N ILE A 725 58.20 15.69 -30.55
CA ILE A 725 57.24 15.82 -29.43
C ILE A 725 58.00 16.06 -28.12
N GLU A 726 59.02 15.25 -27.83
CA GLU A 726 59.83 15.34 -26.60
C GLU A 726 60.56 16.69 -26.49
N LYS A 727 61.05 17.25 -27.60
CA LYS A 727 61.63 18.60 -27.61
C LYS A 727 60.59 19.65 -27.25
N MET A 728 59.39 19.58 -27.82
CA MET A 728 58.31 20.54 -27.53
C MET A 728 57.82 20.41 -26.09
N ALA A 729 57.74 19.19 -25.56
CA ALA A 729 57.37 18.93 -24.16
C ALA A 729 58.40 19.47 -23.15
N LYS A 730 59.69 19.56 -23.53
CA LYS A 730 60.75 20.09 -22.67
C LYS A 730 60.84 21.62 -22.62
N ILE A 731 60.18 22.33 -23.54
CA ILE A 731 60.14 23.81 -23.54
C ILE A 731 59.35 24.35 -22.34
N GLU A 732 58.45 23.56 -21.72
CA GLU A 732 57.77 23.92 -20.45
C GLU A 732 58.68 23.89 -19.21
N TYR A 733 59.90 23.34 -19.27
CA TYR A 733 60.84 23.28 -18.14
C TYR A 733 62.04 24.25 -18.26
N SER A 734 61.91 25.29 -19.09
CA SER A 734 62.92 26.34 -19.21
C SER A 734 62.30 27.73 -19.30
N SER A 735 61.50 28.10 -18.30
CA SER A 735 61.42 29.51 -17.88
C SER A 735 62.64 29.80 -17.00
N PRO A 736 63.56 30.70 -17.40
CA PRO A 736 64.62 31.13 -16.50
C PRO A 736 63.99 31.98 -15.40
N SER A 737 64.39 31.68 -14.16
CA SER A 737 64.21 32.56 -13.02
C SER A 737 64.84 33.92 -13.31
N SER A 738 64.03 34.97 -13.44
CA SER A 738 64.37 36.39 -13.24
C SER A 738 63.09 37.20 -13.08
#